data_AF-A0AAU3LJ92-F1
#
_entry.id   AF-A0AAU3LJ92-F1
#
_cell.length_a   1.000
_cell.length_b   1.000
_cell.length_c   1.000
_cell.angle_alpha   90.00
_cell.angle_beta   90.00
_cell.angle_gamma   90.00
#
_symmetry.space_group_name_H-M   'P 1'
#
loop_
_entity.id
_entity.type
_entity.pdbx_description
1 polymer ?
#
loop_
_entity_poly.entity_id
_entity_poly.type
_entity_poly.pdbx_seq_one_letter_code
_entity_poly.pdbx_strand_id
1 'polypeptide(L)'
;MRQSPELPPAAARLIRAAARGGATEAFPPVVTAGPDGTVARDPGPHREAVAHRLGELLAGPAFTPLLDLLERLESWCGSLAPELSGLCAGALPELSGLCTGALSGHPAAPSTAPPATVPSPVAPSSTASSGGLLSTQNTALFGPLVLEVFTACATAPADTARRFATERGAQFQRALGLFLRRLHRDLRGPDWPEGPRCRGTLVALSAYGEETHNGGQRVLRARFSGGGSVAYKPRPASGEALFLATEGSVFALLNALPAASGEILLPTLRCWTGNGGDRHAYSWQEWIEPPPQAGVLRSSGRWRQTGTVLTEARTGPFWHRAGSLAAAAFAFGFSDLIGDNLLTGSRDGVDGPLLHPVDLEVFLAATPRLYDTHLVHDPAMGDQHHVGLESGELWCGPEGPALCWRASEGGGLELQRRTRPFTRQASRFVVGDHLGRTGYGPHLTALLRGMFDAWTLLCRHRDEVSGFIEERRAHHYVRVIARTTSAYAEAVTSLDPAARAGFTPDERAQLARGDAPYFFRTADGGPLLVLEPSPDGFRPVPAAGAPPAESWWPPAGGTSTADRLTLAALGIALRDAVRYVFADTAHHVHDERSGVRLDLPGPRHGRVAFDWAETGRRITYTWDAAAVRVGVEELSAPLAPLPPAPDTDIGRWMCALDRADAALRERWTATGFTDGALEVRLGRLVRAGIRRLRGVVERYGWPDRPLVGPAAAGAAARLLQHADDELGFRKEALELMRKSAEAGRTPWREVAGVTDSVRLSENRPQLYGTRFTRAGGVLRPFPIEDSEDLAEIDRRRAGMGLEPLRQYTARIRERFPLDAATRRPTP
;
A
#
# COMPACT_ATOMS: atom_id res chain seq x y z
N MET A 1 34.67 28.27 -32.13
CA MET A 1 33.81 27.09 -31.89
C MET A 1 34.69 25.84 -31.94
N ARG A 2 34.58 24.92 -30.99
CA ARG A 2 34.99 23.52 -31.23
C ARG A 2 33.79 22.81 -31.85
N GLN A 3 34.00 21.87 -32.77
CA GLN A 3 32.92 20.99 -33.21
C GLN A 3 32.52 20.11 -32.04
N SER A 4 31.22 20.03 -31.75
CA SER A 4 30.69 19.02 -30.82
C SER A 4 30.96 17.63 -31.40
N PRO A 5 31.32 16.62 -30.57
CA PRO A 5 31.45 15.24 -31.03
C PRO A 5 30.18 14.78 -31.78
N GLU A 6 30.35 14.19 -32.96
CA GLU A 6 29.21 13.69 -33.73
C GLU A 6 28.62 12.46 -33.02
N LEU A 7 27.35 12.57 -32.61
CA LEU A 7 26.69 11.55 -31.81
C LEU A 7 26.31 10.33 -32.66
N PRO A 8 26.43 9.10 -32.12
CA PRO A 8 26.06 7.89 -32.84
C PRO A 8 24.62 7.91 -33.41
N PRO A 9 24.37 7.28 -34.57
CA PRO A 9 23.13 7.44 -35.32
C PRO A 9 21.84 7.19 -34.52
N ALA A 10 21.80 6.19 -33.63
CA ALA A 10 20.65 5.87 -32.79
C ALA A 10 20.40 6.96 -31.73
N ALA A 11 21.44 7.42 -31.04
CA ALA A 11 21.34 8.54 -30.11
C ALA A 11 20.89 9.83 -30.81
N ALA A 12 21.43 10.11 -31.99
CA ALA A 12 21.02 11.25 -32.81
C ALA A 12 19.55 11.12 -33.32
N ARG A 13 19.06 9.90 -33.60
CA ARG A 13 17.63 9.65 -33.89
C ARG A 13 16.74 9.93 -32.68
N LEU A 14 17.14 9.48 -31.48
CA LEU A 14 16.41 9.72 -30.23
C LEU A 14 16.35 11.21 -29.85
N ILE A 15 17.44 11.96 -29.95
CA ILE A 15 17.45 13.42 -29.70
C ILE A 15 16.51 14.14 -30.68
N ARG A 16 16.52 13.76 -31.97
CA ARG A 16 15.57 14.32 -32.96
C ARG A 16 14.12 13.92 -32.70
N ALA A 17 13.86 12.81 -32.02
CA ALA A 17 12.51 12.45 -31.55
C ALA A 17 12.10 13.33 -30.35
N ALA A 18 13.00 13.51 -29.37
CA ALA A 18 12.78 14.37 -28.20
C ALA A 18 12.51 15.84 -28.59
N ALA A 19 13.26 16.39 -29.56
CA ALA A 19 13.03 17.74 -30.10
C ALA A 19 11.60 17.93 -30.65
N ARG A 20 11.04 16.88 -31.28
CA ARG A 20 9.66 16.90 -31.80
C ARG A 20 8.61 16.60 -30.72
N GLY A 21 9.01 16.20 -29.51
CA GLY A 21 8.12 15.82 -28.41
C GLY A 21 7.75 14.34 -28.36
N GLY A 22 8.44 13.48 -29.10
CA GLY A 22 8.46 12.03 -28.85
C GLY A 22 9.54 11.65 -27.83
N ALA A 23 9.82 10.35 -27.68
CA ALA A 23 10.86 9.82 -26.79
C ALA A 23 10.75 10.24 -25.31
N THR A 24 9.54 10.59 -24.86
CA THR A 24 9.25 11.16 -23.53
C THR A 24 9.36 10.18 -22.36
N GLU A 25 9.54 8.89 -22.65
CA GLU A 25 9.80 7.81 -21.69
C GLU A 25 11.30 7.49 -21.55
N ALA A 26 12.11 7.79 -22.58
CA ALA A 26 13.53 7.43 -22.62
C ALA A 26 14.44 8.41 -21.88
N PHE A 27 13.96 9.62 -21.58
CA PHE A 27 14.73 10.68 -20.95
C PHE A 27 13.96 11.33 -19.80
N PRO A 28 14.65 11.91 -18.80
CA PRO A 28 14.02 12.66 -17.72
C PRO A 28 13.07 13.75 -18.23
N PRO A 29 11.91 13.97 -17.59
CA PRO A 29 10.98 15.03 -17.96
C PRO A 29 11.49 16.40 -17.54
N VAL A 30 11.11 17.45 -18.26
CA VAL A 30 11.09 18.82 -17.70
C VAL A 30 9.97 18.90 -16.67
N VAL A 31 10.24 19.48 -15.50
CA VAL A 31 9.25 19.65 -14.43
C VAL A 31 9.18 21.08 -13.91
N THR A 32 7.98 21.46 -13.48
CA THR A 32 7.70 22.69 -12.73
C THR A 32 7.09 22.36 -11.37
N ALA A 33 6.90 23.38 -10.52
CA ALA A 33 6.15 23.22 -9.28
C ALA A 33 4.69 22.81 -9.61
N GLY A 34 4.31 21.61 -9.15
CA GLY A 34 2.95 21.10 -9.26
C GLY A 34 2.04 21.60 -8.13
N PRO A 35 0.76 21.21 -8.14
CA PRO A 35 -0.16 21.46 -7.05
C PRO A 35 0.23 20.68 -5.79
N ASP A 36 -0.24 21.12 -4.63
CA ASP A 36 -0.07 20.48 -3.31
C ASP A 36 1.38 20.03 -3.02
N GLY A 37 2.36 20.83 -3.46
CA GLY A 37 3.79 20.62 -3.24
C GLY A 37 4.48 19.66 -4.21
N THR A 38 3.74 18.96 -5.08
CA THR A 38 4.26 17.98 -6.05
C THR A 38 5.14 18.60 -7.15
N VAL A 39 5.72 17.78 -8.02
CA VAL A 39 6.42 18.21 -9.25
C VAL A 39 5.73 17.68 -10.51
N ALA A 40 5.29 18.60 -11.37
CA ALA A 40 4.50 18.28 -12.55
C ALA A 40 5.36 18.28 -13.81
N ARG A 41 5.12 17.34 -14.74
CA ARG A 41 5.69 17.41 -16.11
C ARG A 41 5.26 18.73 -16.75
N ASP A 42 6.22 19.51 -17.23
CA ASP A 42 5.96 20.78 -17.92
C ASP A 42 5.60 20.53 -19.40
N PRO A 43 4.43 20.97 -19.88
CA PRO A 43 4.06 20.91 -21.29
C PRO A 43 4.70 22.01 -22.16
N GLY A 44 5.50 22.92 -21.57
CA GLY A 44 6.09 24.08 -22.23
C GLY A 44 7.02 23.79 -23.43
N PRO A 45 7.45 24.83 -24.15
CA PRO A 45 8.17 24.73 -25.44
C PRO A 45 9.62 24.23 -25.33
N HIS A 46 10.07 23.78 -24.15
CA HIS A 46 11.46 23.43 -23.84
C HIS A 46 12.04 22.24 -24.62
N ARG A 47 11.33 21.68 -25.61
CA ARG A 47 11.73 20.47 -26.38
C ARG A 47 13.08 20.63 -27.07
N GLU A 48 13.32 21.78 -27.70
CA GLU A 48 14.59 22.08 -28.38
C GLU A 48 15.73 22.30 -27.38
N ALA A 49 15.46 22.99 -26.27
CA ALA A 49 16.43 23.16 -25.18
C ALA A 49 16.80 21.81 -24.53
N VAL A 50 15.83 20.92 -24.30
CA VAL A 50 16.09 19.55 -23.82
C VAL A 50 16.91 18.78 -24.84
N ALA A 51 16.55 18.81 -26.13
CA ALA A 51 17.29 18.12 -27.17
C ALA A 51 18.75 18.61 -27.29
N HIS A 52 18.98 19.92 -27.16
CA HIS A 52 20.31 20.51 -27.13
C HIS A 52 21.11 20.05 -25.90
N ARG A 53 20.52 20.12 -24.70
CA ARG A 53 21.18 19.73 -23.43
C ARG A 53 21.41 18.23 -23.32
N LEU A 54 20.52 17.41 -23.89
CA LEU A 54 20.78 15.98 -24.10
C LEU A 54 21.95 15.77 -25.06
N GLY A 55 22.07 16.54 -26.14
CA GLY A 55 23.21 16.50 -27.04
C GLY A 55 24.54 16.83 -26.35
N GLU A 56 24.56 17.88 -25.52
CA GLU A 56 25.74 18.24 -24.71
C GLU A 56 26.13 17.15 -23.71
N LEU A 57 25.16 16.61 -22.95
CA LEU A 57 25.42 15.55 -21.96
C LEU A 57 25.90 14.25 -22.62
N LEU A 58 25.20 13.81 -23.68
CA LEU A 58 25.48 12.53 -24.35
C LEU A 58 26.82 12.55 -25.08
N ALA A 59 27.35 13.72 -25.46
CA ALA A 59 28.69 13.87 -26.00
C ALA A 59 29.80 13.76 -24.91
N GLY A 60 29.45 13.75 -23.62
CA GLY A 60 30.38 13.60 -22.51
C GLY A 60 30.76 12.13 -22.24
N PRO A 61 32.00 11.84 -21.79
CA PRO A 61 32.50 10.47 -21.62
C PRO A 61 31.76 9.65 -20.54
N ALA A 62 31.02 10.31 -19.64
CA ALA A 62 30.15 9.64 -18.67
C ALA A 62 28.98 8.89 -19.33
N PHE A 63 28.53 9.34 -20.51
CA PHE A 63 27.40 8.76 -21.25
C PHE A 63 27.80 7.79 -22.36
N THR A 64 29.10 7.57 -22.60
CA THR A 64 29.59 6.52 -23.52
C THR A 64 28.93 5.15 -23.26
N PRO A 65 28.72 4.67 -22.02
CA PRO A 65 28.00 3.40 -21.78
C PRO A 65 26.59 3.33 -22.36
N LEU A 66 25.86 4.46 -22.38
CA LEU A 66 24.52 4.54 -22.97
C LEU A 66 24.59 4.61 -24.50
N LEU A 67 25.55 5.36 -25.06
CA LEU A 67 25.79 5.38 -26.50
C LEU A 67 26.14 3.99 -27.04
N ASP A 68 27.09 3.31 -26.37
CA ASP A 68 27.50 1.94 -26.70
C ASP A 68 26.31 0.97 -26.63
N LEU A 69 25.38 1.18 -25.68
CA LEU A 69 24.18 0.37 -25.53
C LEU A 69 23.17 0.61 -26.66
N LEU A 70 22.92 1.87 -27.04
CA LEU A 70 21.95 2.22 -28.08
C LEU A 70 22.34 1.63 -29.44
N GLU A 71 23.61 1.73 -29.85
CA GLU A 71 24.06 1.15 -31.12
C GLU A 71 24.04 -0.39 -31.08
N ARG A 72 24.39 -1.03 -29.94
CA ARG A 72 24.24 -2.50 -29.78
C ARG A 72 22.78 -2.95 -29.90
N LEU A 73 21.85 -2.24 -29.25
CA LEU A 73 20.43 -2.56 -29.30
C LEU A 73 19.86 -2.38 -30.71
N GLU A 74 20.22 -1.29 -31.41
CA GLU A 74 19.76 -1.05 -32.77
C GLU A 74 20.32 -2.10 -33.75
N SER A 75 21.61 -2.42 -33.65
CA SER A 75 22.23 -3.49 -34.48
C SER A 75 21.57 -4.85 -34.24
N TRP A 76 21.23 -5.17 -32.99
CA TRP A 76 20.55 -6.40 -32.62
C TRP A 76 19.09 -6.44 -33.12
N CYS A 77 18.37 -5.32 -33.01
CA CYS A 77 17.04 -5.18 -33.61
C CYS A 77 17.09 -5.38 -35.14
N GLY A 78 18.13 -4.85 -35.81
CA GLY A 78 18.39 -5.09 -37.23
C GLY A 78 18.55 -6.57 -37.58
N SER A 79 19.28 -7.35 -36.77
CA SER A 79 19.41 -8.80 -36.97
C SER A 79 18.11 -9.59 -36.72
N LEU A 80 17.18 -9.08 -35.88
CA LEU A 80 15.89 -9.71 -35.62
C LEU A 80 14.81 -9.39 -36.67
N ALA A 81 14.96 -8.29 -37.40
CA ALA A 81 13.94 -7.82 -38.36
C ALA A 81 13.54 -8.85 -39.43
N PRO A 82 14.45 -9.70 -39.99
CA PRO A 82 14.06 -10.76 -40.93
C PRO A 82 13.21 -11.86 -40.28
N GLU A 83 13.62 -12.37 -39.11
CA GLU A 83 12.92 -13.45 -38.40
C GLU A 83 11.51 -13.00 -37.95
N LEU A 84 11.41 -11.78 -37.40
CA LEU A 84 10.17 -11.20 -36.89
C LEU A 84 9.28 -10.61 -37.99
N SER A 85 9.75 -10.56 -39.24
CA SER A 85 8.98 -10.04 -40.38
C SER A 85 7.63 -10.76 -40.49
N GLY A 86 7.57 -12.06 -40.19
CA GLY A 86 6.31 -12.82 -40.22
C GLY A 86 5.30 -12.49 -39.11
N LEU A 87 5.77 -12.13 -37.89
CA LEU A 87 4.93 -11.61 -36.81
C LEU A 87 4.34 -10.22 -37.16
N CYS A 88 4.98 -9.51 -38.09
CA CYS A 88 4.55 -8.21 -38.58
C CYS A 88 3.71 -8.29 -39.87
N ALA A 89 3.97 -9.27 -40.74
CA ALA A 89 3.36 -9.41 -42.07
C ALA A 89 2.13 -10.34 -42.11
N GLY A 90 1.77 -10.98 -41.00
CA GLY A 90 0.59 -11.84 -40.89
C GLY A 90 0.79 -13.29 -41.37
N ALA A 91 2.01 -13.69 -41.71
CA ALA A 91 2.37 -15.06 -42.08
C ALA A 91 3.61 -15.49 -41.29
N LEU A 92 3.48 -16.53 -40.44
CA LEU A 92 4.46 -16.85 -39.38
C LEU A 92 5.40 -18.02 -39.75
N PRO A 93 6.64 -17.77 -40.25
CA PRO A 93 7.67 -18.81 -40.42
C PRO A 93 8.25 -19.23 -39.06
N GLU A 94 9.21 -20.16 -39.04
CA GLU A 94 9.82 -20.66 -37.80
C GLU A 94 10.99 -19.77 -37.30
N LEU A 95 11.05 -19.53 -35.97
CA LEU A 95 12.14 -18.79 -35.33
C LEU A 95 13.24 -19.75 -34.85
N SER A 96 14.31 -19.93 -35.63
CA SER A 96 15.37 -20.92 -35.36
C SER A 96 16.78 -20.35 -35.14
N GLY A 97 17.04 -19.05 -35.35
CA GLY A 97 18.39 -18.47 -35.32
C GLY A 97 18.85 -17.85 -33.99
N LEU A 98 18.00 -17.74 -32.97
CA LEU A 98 18.19 -16.88 -31.79
C LEU A 98 19.37 -17.22 -30.83
N CYS A 99 20.23 -18.18 -31.17
CA CYS A 99 21.36 -18.64 -30.34
C CYS A 99 22.70 -18.77 -31.10
N THR A 100 23.09 -17.82 -31.94
CA THR A 100 24.51 -17.53 -32.27
C THR A 100 24.66 -16.21 -33.04
N GLY A 101 25.68 -15.40 -32.71
CA GLY A 101 26.03 -14.21 -33.53
C GLY A 101 26.81 -13.14 -32.79
N ALA A 102 28.00 -12.78 -33.31
CA ALA A 102 28.79 -11.63 -32.88
C ALA A 102 28.89 -10.58 -34.01
N LEU A 103 29.32 -9.36 -33.68
CA LEU A 103 29.28 -8.15 -34.50
C LEU A 103 30.05 -8.25 -35.85
N SER A 104 29.47 -7.74 -36.95
CA SER A 104 30.16 -6.94 -38.01
C SER A 104 29.24 -6.61 -39.22
N GLY A 105 29.52 -5.52 -39.95
CA GLY A 105 28.91 -5.20 -41.26
C GLY A 105 28.31 -3.78 -41.41
N HIS A 106 28.35 -3.18 -42.61
CA HIS A 106 27.87 -1.81 -42.89
C HIS A 106 27.03 -1.71 -44.20
N PRO A 107 26.27 -0.61 -44.45
CA PRO A 107 25.05 -0.62 -45.29
C PRO A 107 25.08 0.25 -46.58
N ALA A 108 23.94 0.32 -47.29
CA ALA A 108 23.62 1.26 -48.38
C ALA A 108 22.15 1.76 -48.29
N ALA A 109 21.76 2.81 -49.04
CA ALA A 109 20.58 3.67 -48.70
C ALA A 109 19.73 4.21 -49.94
N PRO A 110 18.96 5.33 -49.92
CA PRO A 110 17.48 5.24 -49.97
C PRO A 110 16.71 6.28 -50.86
N SER A 111 15.35 6.24 -50.83
CA SER A 111 14.36 7.27 -51.28
C SER A 111 12.92 6.80 -50.86
N THR A 112 11.83 7.59 -50.70
CA THR A 112 11.51 9.05 -50.76
C THR A 112 10.21 9.36 -49.95
N ALA A 113 9.63 10.57 -50.04
CA ALA A 113 8.35 11.02 -49.39
C ALA A 113 7.56 11.95 -50.38
N PRO A 114 6.51 12.77 -50.05
CA PRO A 114 5.77 13.07 -48.79
C PRO A 114 4.21 13.23 -49.02
N PRO A 115 3.41 14.14 -48.40
CA PRO A 115 3.19 14.56 -46.98
C PRO A 115 1.71 14.48 -46.46
N ALA A 116 1.53 14.91 -45.18
CA ALA A 116 0.33 15.50 -44.51
C ALA A 116 -0.67 14.54 -43.79
N THR A 117 -1.56 14.89 -42.83
CA THR A 117 -1.74 15.90 -41.72
C THR A 117 -3.02 15.47 -40.92
N VAL A 118 -3.43 15.88 -39.69
CA VAL A 118 -2.99 16.76 -38.57
C VAL A 118 -3.61 16.19 -37.23
N PRO A 119 -3.19 16.56 -35.99
CA PRO A 119 -3.39 15.67 -34.83
C PRO A 119 -4.52 15.97 -33.82
N SER A 120 -4.92 14.90 -33.11
CA SER A 120 -5.68 14.85 -31.84
C SER A 120 -4.75 14.32 -30.70
N PRO A 121 -5.16 14.09 -29.43
CA PRO A 121 -4.26 13.47 -28.45
C PRO A 121 -3.92 12.03 -28.88
N VAL A 122 -2.65 11.79 -29.18
CA VAL A 122 -2.23 10.71 -30.10
C VAL A 122 -2.17 9.34 -29.40
N ALA A 123 -3.20 8.53 -29.61
CA ALA A 123 -2.98 7.07 -29.70
C ALA A 123 -2.06 6.79 -30.90
N PRO A 124 -1.09 5.86 -30.83
CA PRO A 124 -0.03 5.71 -31.83
C PRO A 124 -0.55 5.26 -33.21
N SER A 125 -1.00 6.23 -34.01
CA SER A 125 -1.52 6.05 -35.36
C SER A 125 -0.40 6.01 -36.39
N SER A 126 0.45 4.99 -36.29
CA SER A 126 1.37 4.60 -37.36
C SER A 126 1.09 3.14 -37.73
N THR A 127 0.74 2.90 -38.98
CA THR A 127 0.84 1.56 -39.58
C THR A 127 2.32 1.18 -39.61
N ALA A 128 2.77 0.47 -38.57
CA ALA A 128 4.18 0.17 -38.39
C ALA A 128 4.67 -0.78 -39.48
N SER A 129 5.54 -0.30 -40.35
CA SER A 129 6.51 -1.16 -41.03
C SER A 129 7.30 -1.94 -39.97
N SER A 130 7.62 -3.21 -40.21
CA SER A 130 8.23 -4.13 -39.23
C SER A 130 9.42 -3.54 -38.45
N GLY A 131 10.30 -2.78 -39.11
CA GLY A 131 11.44 -2.09 -38.47
C GLY A 131 11.09 -0.95 -37.48
N GLY A 132 9.81 -0.62 -37.28
CA GLY A 132 9.36 0.37 -36.30
C GLY A 132 9.09 -0.20 -34.90
N LEU A 133 8.85 -1.51 -34.77
CA LEU A 133 8.53 -2.14 -33.48
C LEU A 133 9.78 -2.47 -32.68
N LEU A 134 10.75 -3.10 -33.34
CA LEU A 134 12.11 -3.28 -32.82
C LEU A 134 13.03 -2.23 -33.46
N SER A 135 13.08 -1.08 -32.81
CA SER A 135 14.13 -0.08 -32.92
C SER A 135 14.17 0.65 -31.59
N THR A 136 15.34 1.16 -31.20
CA THR A 136 15.52 2.11 -30.09
C THR A 136 14.59 3.33 -30.19
N GLN A 137 14.05 3.64 -31.37
CA GLN A 137 13.02 4.67 -31.56
C GLN A 137 11.64 4.31 -30.97
N ASN A 138 11.33 3.03 -30.73
CA ASN A 138 10.13 2.61 -30.01
C ASN A 138 10.35 2.81 -28.49
N THR A 139 10.19 4.04 -28.03
CA THR A 139 10.48 4.40 -26.63
C THR A 139 9.44 3.84 -25.66
N ALA A 140 8.27 3.44 -26.13
CA ALA A 140 7.33 2.68 -25.33
C ALA A 140 7.89 1.30 -24.93
N LEU A 141 8.78 0.69 -25.74
CA LEU A 141 9.44 -0.59 -25.44
C LEU A 141 10.85 -0.42 -24.85
N PHE A 142 11.66 0.48 -25.39
CA PHE A 142 13.07 0.66 -25.00
C PHE A 142 13.28 1.78 -23.97
N GLY A 143 12.32 2.69 -23.81
CA GLY A 143 12.44 3.88 -22.97
C GLY A 143 12.78 3.59 -21.51
N PRO A 144 12.12 2.62 -20.82
CA PRO A 144 12.47 2.26 -19.44
C PRO A 144 13.95 1.88 -19.27
N LEU A 145 14.48 1.00 -20.14
CA LEU A 145 15.91 0.63 -20.12
C LEU A 145 16.82 1.82 -20.40
N VAL A 146 16.47 2.66 -21.39
CA VAL A 146 17.26 3.86 -21.74
C VAL A 146 17.28 4.84 -20.57
N LEU A 147 16.16 5.00 -19.84
CA LEU A 147 16.05 5.88 -18.68
C LEU A 147 16.79 5.33 -17.44
N GLU A 148 16.75 4.03 -17.19
CA GLU A 148 17.57 3.36 -16.17
C GLU A 148 19.06 3.61 -16.41
N VAL A 149 19.54 3.35 -17.63
CA VAL A 149 20.95 3.46 -17.98
C VAL A 149 21.40 4.92 -18.10
N PHE A 150 20.53 5.82 -18.57
CA PHE A 150 20.74 7.27 -18.50
C PHE A 150 20.92 7.72 -17.04
N THR A 151 20.07 7.24 -16.12
CA THR A 151 20.15 7.57 -14.70
C THR A 151 21.47 7.08 -14.10
N ALA A 152 21.87 5.83 -14.38
CA ALA A 152 23.16 5.29 -13.96
C ALA A 152 24.36 6.10 -14.49
N CYS A 153 24.34 6.52 -15.77
CA CYS A 153 25.38 7.38 -16.34
C CYS A 153 25.41 8.80 -15.72
N ALA A 154 24.27 9.30 -15.26
CA ALA A 154 24.14 10.62 -14.65
C ALA A 154 24.49 10.66 -13.15
N THR A 155 24.39 9.54 -12.42
CA THR A 155 24.53 9.52 -10.94
C THR A 155 25.63 8.62 -10.38
N ALA A 156 26.35 7.84 -11.20
CA ALA A 156 27.34 6.87 -10.73
C ALA A 156 28.73 7.02 -11.40
N PRO A 157 29.81 6.50 -10.79
CA PRO A 157 31.12 6.43 -11.43
C PRO A 157 31.08 5.68 -12.77
N ALA A 158 31.86 6.15 -13.75
CA ALA A 158 31.77 5.70 -15.14
C ALA A 158 31.93 4.17 -15.32
N ASP A 159 32.79 3.51 -14.55
CA ASP A 159 32.95 2.04 -14.61
C ASP A 159 31.74 1.28 -14.02
N THR A 160 31.10 1.83 -13.00
CA THR A 160 29.87 1.27 -12.44
C THR A 160 28.70 1.47 -13.41
N ALA A 161 28.58 2.65 -14.02
CA ALA A 161 27.63 2.89 -15.11
C ALA A 161 27.88 1.97 -16.32
N ARG A 162 29.15 1.73 -16.68
CA ARG A 162 29.55 0.81 -17.77
C ARG A 162 29.19 -0.64 -17.51
N ARG A 163 29.46 -1.15 -16.30
CA ARG A 163 29.04 -2.50 -15.88
C ARG A 163 27.50 -2.63 -15.90
N PHE A 164 26.79 -1.67 -15.31
CA PHE A 164 25.33 -1.66 -15.28
C PHE A 164 24.71 -1.62 -16.68
N ALA A 165 25.14 -0.70 -17.55
CA ALA A 165 24.67 -0.59 -18.93
C ALA A 165 24.89 -1.87 -19.75
N THR A 166 26.00 -2.58 -19.50
CA THR A 166 26.33 -3.84 -20.17
C THR A 166 25.40 -4.96 -19.73
N GLU A 167 25.23 -5.15 -18.41
CA GLU A 167 24.39 -6.22 -17.87
C GLU A 167 22.89 -5.97 -18.13
N ARG A 168 22.38 -4.75 -17.91
CA ARG A 168 20.96 -4.40 -18.21
C ARG A 168 20.64 -4.54 -19.71
N GLY A 169 21.58 -4.18 -20.58
CA GLY A 169 21.46 -4.42 -22.02
C GLY A 169 21.33 -5.91 -22.35
N ALA A 170 22.26 -6.73 -21.85
CA ALA A 170 22.25 -8.17 -22.08
C ALA A 170 21.00 -8.86 -21.47
N GLN A 171 20.55 -8.42 -20.30
CA GLN A 171 19.29 -8.86 -19.69
C GLN A 171 18.09 -8.54 -20.57
N PHE A 172 17.95 -7.30 -21.03
CA PHE A 172 16.83 -6.88 -21.87
C PHE A 172 16.80 -7.65 -23.19
N GLN A 173 17.96 -7.89 -23.82
CA GLN A 173 18.07 -8.72 -25.02
C GLN A 173 17.60 -10.17 -24.78
N ARG A 174 18.02 -10.79 -23.66
CA ARG A 174 17.56 -12.13 -23.25
C ARG A 174 16.06 -12.16 -22.97
N ALA A 175 15.55 -11.20 -22.19
CA ALA A 175 14.15 -11.10 -21.77
C ALA A 175 13.21 -10.86 -22.96
N LEU A 176 13.52 -9.88 -23.82
CA LEU A 176 12.72 -9.58 -25.01
C LEU A 176 12.81 -10.71 -26.06
N GLY A 177 13.99 -11.30 -26.25
CA GLY A 177 14.15 -12.48 -27.11
C GLY A 177 13.34 -13.69 -26.64
N LEU A 178 13.28 -13.94 -25.32
CA LEU A 178 12.45 -14.98 -24.73
C LEU A 178 10.95 -14.66 -24.86
N PHE A 179 10.53 -13.42 -24.61
CA PHE A 179 9.15 -12.98 -24.85
C PHE A 179 8.73 -13.21 -26.30
N LEU A 180 9.57 -12.88 -27.28
CA LEU A 180 9.26 -13.06 -28.69
C LEU A 180 9.11 -14.54 -29.05
N ARG A 181 9.95 -15.44 -28.50
CA ARG A 181 9.76 -16.90 -28.63
C ARG A 181 8.46 -17.38 -27.98
N ARG A 182 8.16 -16.93 -26.75
CA ARG A 182 6.92 -17.26 -26.03
C ARG A 182 5.69 -16.81 -26.83
N LEU A 183 5.61 -15.54 -27.21
CA LEU A 183 4.56 -14.96 -28.05
C LEU A 183 4.38 -15.75 -29.36
N HIS A 184 5.47 -16.05 -30.06
CA HIS A 184 5.44 -16.75 -31.35
C HIS A 184 4.92 -18.20 -31.25
N ARG A 185 5.24 -18.90 -30.17
CA ARG A 185 4.69 -20.21 -29.83
C ARG A 185 3.21 -20.09 -29.44
N ASP A 186 2.93 -19.21 -28.49
CA ASP A 186 1.64 -19.17 -27.79
C ASP A 186 0.52 -18.58 -28.67
N LEU A 187 0.85 -17.72 -29.65
CA LEU A 187 -0.08 -17.27 -30.72
C LEU A 187 -0.64 -18.43 -31.58
N ARG A 188 0.01 -19.60 -31.55
CA ARG A 188 -0.46 -20.84 -32.20
C ARG A 188 -1.01 -21.87 -31.20
N GLY A 189 -1.05 -21.54 -29.91
CA GLY A 189 -1.54 -22.43 -28.85
C GLY A 189 -3.07 -22.49 -28.78
N PRO A 190 -3.65 -23.57 -28.20
CA PRO A 190 -5.09 -23.74 -28.10
C PRO A 190 -5.74 -22.69 -27.17
N ASP A 191 -5.01 -22.26 -26.14
CA ASP A 191 -5.49 -21.32 -25.11
C ASP A 191 -5.50 -19.85 -25.58
N TRP A 192 -5.02 -19.57 -26.80
CA TRP A 192 -4.94 -18.19 -27.30
C TRP A 192 -6.30 -17.69 -27.82
N PRO A 193 -6.80 -16.53 -27.36
CA PRO A 193 -8.13 -16.03 -27.69
C PRO A 193 -8.50 -16.11 -29.18
N GLU A 194 -9.67 -16.68 -29.45
CA GLU A 194 -10.13 -16.93 -30.81
C GLU A 194 -10.58 -15.69 -31.58
N GLY A 195 -11.02 -14.66 -30.85
CA GLY A 195 -11.57 -13.44 -31.41
C GLY A 195 -10.54 -12.60 -32.18
N PRO A 196 -10.96 -11.89 -33.26
CA PRO A 196 -10.05 -11.16 -34.14
C PRO A 196 -9.27 -10.03 -33.42
N ARG A 197 -9.76 -9.52 -32.28
CA ARG A 197 -9.09 -8.44 -31.54
C ARG A 197 -7.65 -8.76 -31.15
N CYS A 198 -7.34 -10.01 -30.79
CA CYS A 198 -6.01 -10.46 -30.38
C CYS A 198 -5.38 -11.45 -31.38
N ARG A 199 -5.79 -11.40 -32.65
CA ARG A 199 -5.20 -12.16 -33.77
C ARG A 199 -4.75 -11.20 -34.88
N GLY A 200 -3.90 -11.70 -35.78
CA GLY A 200 -3.30 -10.91 -36.87
C GLY A 200 -1.97 -10.25 -36.47
N THR A 201 -1.54 -9.26 -37.27
CA THR A 201 -0.26 -8.55 -37.10
C THR A 201 -0.13 -7.87 -35.73
N LEU A 202 1.06 -7.99 -35.13
CA LEU A 202 1.50 -7.18 -34.00
C LEU A 202 1.75 -5.74 -34.47
N VAL A 203 1.10 -4.73 -33.88
CA VAL A 203 1.18 -3.31 -34.30
C VAL A 203 1.73 -2.34 -33.26
N ALA A 204 1.83 -2.75 -31.99
CA ALA A 204 2.64 -2.05 -31.00
C ALA A 204 3.16 -3.01 -29.92
N LEU A 205 4.35 -2.72 -29.40
CA LEU A 205 4.93 -3.30 -28.19
C LEU A 205 5.31 -2.18 -27.23
N SER A 206 4.99 -2.34 -25.96
CA SER A 206 5.48 -1.47 -24.89
C SER A 206 5.91 -2.26 -23.66
N ALA A 207 6.85 -1.71 -22.92
CA ALA A 207 7.37 -2.19 -21.65
C ALA A 207 6.84 -1.33 -20.51
N TYR A 208 6.54 -1.95 -19.36
CA TYR A 208 6.21 -1.20 -18.16
C TYR A 208 7.47 -0.66 -17.45
N GLY A 209 7.31 0.48 -16.77
CA GLY A 209 8.41 1.29 -16.24
C GLY A 209 8.91 0.90 -14.84
N GLU A 210 8.23 -0.04 -14.21
CA GLU A 210 8.46 -0.54 -12.84
C GLU A 210 9.77 -1.33 -12.68
N GLU A 211 9.99 -1.83 -11.47
CA GLU A 211 11.08 -2.75 -11.12
C GLU A 211 11.16 -3.97 -12.05
N THR A 212 12.36 -4.53 -12.23
CA THR A 212 12.52 -5.82 -12.90
C THR A 212 12.70 -6.96 -11.92
N HIS A 213 12.25 -8.13 -12.33
CA HIS A 213 12.44 -9.38 -11.63
C HIS A 213 13.06 -10.42 -12.57
N ASN A 214 13.49 -11.57 -12.03
CA ASN A 214 13.75 -12.76 -12.82
C ASN A 214 14.70 -12.53 -14.02
N GLY A 215 15.82 -11.82 -13.83
CA GLY A 215 16.84 -11.60 -14.85
C GLY A 215 16.58 -10.41 -15.79
N GLY A 216 16.06 -9.31 -15.27
CA GLY A 216 15.73 -8.10 -16.02
C GLY A 216 14.40 -8.16 -16.80
N GLN A 217 13.54 -9.12 -16.47
CA GLN A 217 12.20 -9.24 -17.05
C GLN A 217 11.22 -8.25 -16.38
N ARG A 218 10.20 -7.83 -17.14
CA ARG A 218 9.16 -6.86 -16.77
C ARG A 218 7.86 -7.16 -17.51
N VAL A 219 6.74 -6.60 -17.05
CA VAL A 219 5.47 -6.68 -17.78
C VAL A 219 5.60 -6.02 -19.16
N LEU A 220 5.13 -6.70 -20.20
CA LEU A 220 5.08 -6.19 -21.57
C LEU A 220 3.63 -6.16 -22.06
N ARG A 221 3.26 -5.16 -22.87
CA ARG A 221 1.98 -5.08 -23.58
C ARG A 221 2.21 -5.33 -25.07
N ALA A 222 1.44 -6.25 -25.64
CA ALA A 222 1.34 -6.45 -27.08
C ALA A 222 -0.03 -5.98 -27.59
N ARG A 223 -0.05 -5.17 -28.66
CA ARG A 223 -1.26 -4.69 -29.33
C ARG A 223 -1.33 -5.24 -30.75
N PHE A 224 -2.49 -5.74 -31.16
CA PHE A 224 -2.69 -6.37 -32.48
C PHE A 224 -3.50 -5.48 -33.44
N SER A 225 -3.41 -5.76 -34.73
CA SER A 225 -4.13 -5.06 -35.80
C SER A 225 -5.66 -5.13 -35.65
N GLY A 226 -6.18 -6.18 -35.00
CA GLY A 226 -7.59 -6.28 -34.60
C GLY A 226 -8.02 -5.32 -33.48
N GLY A 227 -7.11 -4.49 -32.96
CA GLY A 227 -7.37 -3.44 -31.97
C GLY A 227 -7.29 -3.88 -30.51
N GLY A 228 -7.22 -5.18 -30.23
CA GLY A 228 -7.03 -5.73 -28.88
C GLY A 228 -5.62 -5.56 -28.35
N SER A 229 -5.46 -5.82 -27.05
CA SER A 229 -4.16 -5.83 -26.38
C SER A 229 -4.13 -6.92 -25.32
N VAL A 230 -2.93 -7.47 -25.08
CA VAL A 230 -2.65 -8.44 -24.02
C VAL A 230 -1.47 -7.97 -23.17
N ALA A 231 -1.51 -8.28 -21.88
CA ALA A 231 -0.37 -8.20 -21.00
C ALA A 231 0.37 -9.54 -20.96
N TYR A 232 1.69 -9.47 -20.94
CA TYR A 232 2.61 -10.57 -20.73
C TYR A 232 3.30 -10.37 -19.38
N LYS A 233 3.19 -11.36 -18.49
CA LYS A 233 3.64 -11.30 -17.10
C LYS A 233 4.72 -12.36 -16.85
N PRO A 234 6.02 -12.02 -16.86
CA PRO A 234 7.13 -12.97 -16.71
C PRO A 234 7.39 -13.39 -15.25
N ARG A 235 6.39 -14.01 -14.62
CA ARG A 235 6.42 -14.44 -13.22
C ARG A 235 5.67 -15.76 -12.99
N PRO A 236 5.98 -16.51 -11.92
CA PRO A 236 5.23 -17.71 -11.54
C PRO A 236 3.89 -17.44 -10.85
N ALA A 237 3.72 -16.28 -10.19
CA ALA A 237 2.53 -16.03 -9.39
C ALA A 237 1.27 -15.99 -10.27
N SER A 238 0.20 -16.63 -9.77
CA SER A 238 -0.96 -17.00 -10.59
C SER A 238 -2.31 -16.80 -9.90
N GLY A 239 -2.41 -15.79 -9.04
CA GLY A 239 -3.66 -15.45 -8.35
C GLY A 239 -4.74 -14.95 -9.31
N GLU A 240 -4.37 -14.29 -10.41
CA GLU A 240 -5.29 -13.89 -11.48
C GLU A 240 -5.94 -15.10 -12.17
N ALA A 241 -5.28 -16.25 -12.19
CA ALA A 241 -5.85 -17.49 -12.71
C ALA A 241 -6.80 -18.14 -11.70
N LEU A 242 -6.38 -18.27 -10.43
CA LEU A 242 -7.18 -18.91 -9.37
C LEU A 242 -8.45 -18.12 -9.02
N PHE A 243 -8.35 -16.79 -8.95
CA PHE A 243 -9.44 -15.93 -8.48
C PHE A 243 -10.17 -15.20 -9.61
N LEU A 244 -9.48 -14.71 -10.64
CA LEU A 244 -10.04 -13.74 -11.58
C LEU A 244 -10.40 -14.32 -12.96
N ALA A 245 -9.94 -15.52 -13.34
CA ALA A 245 -10.17 -16.04 -14.69
C ALA A 245 -11.68 -16.11 -15.04
N THR A 246 -12.04 -15.86 -16.30
CA THR A 246 -13.46 -15.87 -16.76
C THR A 246 -14.18 -17.19 -16.54
N GLU A 247 -13.43 -18.29 -16.50
CA GLU A 247 -13.89 -19.65 -16.27
C GLU A 247 -12.90 -20.33 -15.31
N GLY A 248 -13.34 -21.34 -14.56
CA GLY A 248 -12.44 -22.12 -13.70
C GLY A 248 -11.80 -21.34 -12.55
N SER A 249 -12.39 -20.21 -12.11
CA SER A 249 -11.90 -19.38 -11.00
C SER A 249 -12.93 -19.21 -9.88
N VAL A 250 -12.46 -18.74 -8.73
CA VAL A 250 -13.31 -18.41 -7.57
C VAL A 250 -14.32 -17.29 -7.88
N PHE A 251 -13.96 -16.25 -8.64
CA PHE A 251 -14.92 -15.19 -8.97
C PHE A 251 -15.90 -15.62 -10.06
N ALA A 252 -15.49 -16.49 -11.00
CA ALA A 252 -16.42 -17.11 -11.95
C ALA A 252 -17.45 -18.00 -11.23
N LEU A 253 -17.03 -18.79 -10.24
CA LEU A 253 -17.91 -19.57 -9.37
C LEU A 253 -18.88 -18.64 -8.61
N LEU A 254 -18.38 -17.64 -7.88
CA LEU A 254 -19.22 -16.73 -7.08
C LEU A 254 -20.23 -15.95 -7.92
N ASN A 255 -19.87 -15.53 -9.14
CA ASN A 255 -20.79 -14.85 -10.06
C ASN A 255 -21.87 -15.77 -10.67
N ALA A 256 -21.72 -17.10 -10.56
CA ALA A 256 -22.69 -18.08 -11.04
C ALA A 256 -23.59 -18.64 -9.93
N LEU A 257 -23.29 -18.37 -8.66
CA LEU A 257 -24.07 -18.86 -7.52
C LEU A 257 -25.31 -17.98 -7.23
N PRO A 258 -26.43 -18.57 -6.75
CA PRO A 258 -27.62 -17.79 -6.42
C PRO A 258 -27.38 -16.78 -5.29
N ALA A 259 -27.86 -15.55 -5.49
CA ALA A 259 -27.78 -14.46 -4.51
C ALA A 259 -28.24 -14.88 -3.10
N ALA A 260 -27.46 -14.49 -2.07
CA ALA A 260 -27.79 -14.80 -0.67
C ALA A 260 -28.61 -13.70 0.02
N SER A 261 -28.26 -12.42 -0.21
CA SER A 261 -28.97 -11.24 0.32
C SER A 261 -29.03 -10.05 -0.65
N GLY A 262 -28.45 -10.22 -1.84
CA GLY A 262 -28.36 -9.25 -2.94
C GLY A 262 -27.54 -9.86 -4.08
N GLU A 263 -27.76 -9.42 -5.32
CA GLU A 263 -26.92 -9.82 -6.46
C GLU A 263 -25.52 -9.21 -6.34
N ILE A 264 -24.48 -9.94 -6.78
CA ILE A 264 -23.10 -9.43 -6.84
C ILE A 264 -22.54 -9.57 -8.26
N LEU A 265 -21.49 -8.79 -8.56
CA LEU A 265 -20.68 -8.99 -9.75
C LEU A 265 -19.22 -8.66 -9.45
N LEU A 266 -18.41 -9.72 -9.29
CA LEU A 266 -16.97 -9.65 -9.10
C LEU A 266 -16.23 -9.54 -10.46
N PRO A 267 -15.12 -8.80 -10.54
CA PRO A 267 -14.40 -8.56 -11.80
C PRO A 267 -13.67 -9.81 -12.28
N THR A 268 -14.05 -10.34 -13.45
CA THR A 268 -13.31 -11.43 -14.11
C THR A 268 -12.51 -10.94 -15.32
N LEU A 269 -11.42 -11.64 -15.60
CA LEU A 269 -10.41 -11.35 -16.62
C LEU A 269 -10.14 -12.61 -17.45
N ARG A 270 -9.88 -12.47 -18.74
CA ARG A 270 -9.29 -13.57 -19.52
C ARG A 270 -7.81 -13.68 -19.16
N CYS A 271 -7.47 -14.76 -18.45
CA CYS A 271 -6.13 -15.13 -18.01
C CYS A 271 -5.80 -16.53 -18.57
N TRP A 272 -4.63 -16.73 -19.14
CA TRP A 272 -4.18 -18.05 -19.60
C TRP A 272 -2.68 -18.24 -19.37
N THR A 273 -2.24 -19.48 -19.16
CA THR A 273 -0.81 -19.80 -19.23
C THR A 273 -0.41 -19.94 -20.69
N GLY A 274 0.87 -19.73 -21.01
CA GLY A 274 1.37 -20.05 -22.33
C GLY A 274 1.73 -21.53 -22.48
N ASN A 275 2.30 -21.88 -23.62
CA ASN A 275 2.56 -23.27 -23.98
C ASN A 275 3.99 -23.72 -23.57
N GLY A 276 4.31 -25.00 -23.82
CA GLY A 276 5.64 -25.56 -23.59
C GLY A 276 5.99 -25.90 -22.13
N GLY A 277 7.28 -26.19 -21.90
CA GLY A 277 7.80 -26.63 -20.60
C GLY A 277 8.07 -25.51 -19.61
N ASP A 278 8.19 -24.26 -20.07
CA ASP A 278 8.50 -23.08 -19.25
C ASP A 278 7.26 -22.28 -18.81
N ARG A 279 6.05 -22.81 -19.08
CA ARG A 279 4.74 -22.16 -18.85
C ARG A 279 4.41 -21.83 -17.38
N HIS A 280 5.15 -22.38 -16.44
CA HIS A 280 5.03 -22.07 -15.00
C HIS A 280 5.79 -20.80 -14.59
N ALA A 281 6.52 -20.16 -15.52
CA ALA A 281 7.34 -18.97 -15.25
C ALA A 281 6.81 -17.69 -15.94
N TYR A 282 5.60 -17.71 -16.49
CA TYR A 282 4.91 -16.54 -17.05
C TYR A 282 3.41 -16.81 -17.25
N SER A 283 2.62 -15.74 -17.38
CA SER A 283 1.21 -15.79 -17.78
C SER A 283 0.86 -14.73 -18.83
N TRP A 284 -0.28 -14.94 -19.49
CA TRP A 284 -0.93 -13.99 -20.38
C TRP A 284 -2.25 -13.52 -19.75
N GLN A 285 -2.60 -12.26 -20.00
CA GLN A 285 -3.86 -11.66 -19.58
C GLN A 285 -4.39 -10.72 -20.65
N GLU A 286 -5.71 -10.57 -20.77
CA GLU A 286 -6.26 -9.46 -21.54
C GLU A 286 -5.91 -8.10 -20.90
N TRP A 287 -5.70 -7.10 -21.75
CA TRP A 287 -5.40 -5.74 -21.31
C TRP A 287 -6.68 -4.98 -20.95
N ILE A 288 -6.72 -4.41 -19.74
CA ILE A 288 -7.84 -3.57 -19.29
C ILE A 288 -7.65 -2.13 -19.79
N GLU A 289 -8.30 -1.82 -20.90
CA GLU A 289 -8.38 -0.48 -21.47
C GLU A 289 -9.19 0.45 -20.53
N PRO A 290 -8.92 1.78 -20.53
CA PRO A 290 -9.72 2.74 -19.76
C PRO A 290 -11.19 2.74 -20.20
N PRO A 291 -12.14 3.00 -19.29
CA PRO A 291 -13.55 3.10 -19.66
C PRO A 291 -13.82 4.41 -20.43
N PRO A 292 -14.83 4.44 -21.33
CA PRO A 292 -15.14 5.63 -22.13
C PRO A 292 -15.66 6.81 -21.30
N GLN A 293 -16.07 6.60 -20.05
CA GLN A 293 -16.51 7.61 -19.10
C GLN A 293 -15.36 8.45 -18.50
N ALA A 294 -14.48 8.98 -19.36
CA ALA A 294 -13.37 9.83 -18.95
C ALA A 294 -13.83 11.27 -18.69
N GLY A 295 -13.47 11.83 -17.52
CA GLY A 295 -13.79 13.20 -17.11
C GLY A 295 -12.71 13.82 -16.23
N VAL A 296 -12.96 15.03 -15.72
CA VAL A 296 -12.07 15.72 -14.77
C VAL A 296 -12.49 15.35 -13.35
N LEU A 297 -11.56 14.78 -12.58
CA LEU A 297 -11.76 14.43 -11.16
C LEU A 297 -11.41 15.59 -10.23
N ARG A 298 -10.33 16.34 -10.52
CA ARG A 298 -9.88 17.49 -9.73
C ARG A 298 -9.26 18.57 -10.60
N SER A 299 -9.32 19.82 -10.15
CA SER A 299 -8.67 20.97 -10.80
C SER A 299 -8.05 21.90 -9.75
N SER A 300 -6.92 22.53 -10.08
CA SER A 300 -6.24 23.52 -9.23
C SER A 300 -5.47 24.52 -10.10
N GLY A 301 -6.04 25.71 -10.30
CA GLY A 301 -5.51 26.71 -11.24
C GLY A 301 -5.39 26.15 -12.66
N ARG A 302 -4.16 26.06 -13.19
CA ARG A 302 -3.87 25.47 -14.50
C ARG A 302 -3.88 23.94 -14.53
N TRP A 303 -3.83 23.29 -13.37
CA TRP A 303 -3.70 21.84 -13.26
C TRP A 303 -5.07 21.18 -13.29
N ARG A 304 -5.17 20.04 -13.99
CA ARG A 304 -6.35 19.17 -14.05
C ARG A 304 -5.90 17.73 -13.88
N GLN A 305 -6.71 16.94 -13.19
CA GLN A 305 -6.54 15.50 -13.06
C GLN A 305 -7.75 14.81 -13.69
N THR A 306 -7.52 13.81 -14.53
CA THR A 306 -8.59 13.12 -15.28
C THR A 306 -8.70 11.64 -14.92
N GLY A 307 -9.90 11.09 -14.91
CA GLY A 307 -10.15 9.69 -14.65
C GLY A 307 -11.61 9.32 -14.90
N THR A 308 -12.09 8.25 -14.29
CA THR A 308 -13.44 7.73 -14.53
C THR A 308 -14.49 8.53 -13.77
N VAL A 309 -15.46 9.12 -14.48
CA VAL A 309 -16.54 9.96 -13.92
C VAL A 309 -17.91 9.38 -14.30
N LEU A 310 -18.72 9.03 -13.30
CA LEU A 310 -19.95 8.24 -13.47
C LEU A 310 -21.25 9.03 -13.26
N THR A 311 -22.25 8.71 -14.08
CA THR A 311 -23.66 9.14 -13.91
C THR A 311 -24.28 8.49 -12.68
N GLU A 312 -25.23 9.16 -12.01
CA GLU A 312 -25.88 8.67 -10.78
C GLU A 312 -26.34 7.20 -10.90
N ALA A 313 -26.99 6.85 -12.02
CA ALA A 313 -27.47 5.51 -12.34
C ALA A 313 -26.37 4.44 -12.50
N ARG A 314 -25.10 4.84 -12.63
CA ARG A 314 -23.92 3.97 -12.67
C ARG A 314 -23.10 4.00 -11.39
N THR A 315 -23.08 5.13 -10.68
CA THR A 315 -22.26 5.32 -9.47
C THR A 315 -22.65 4.37 -8.34
N GLY A 316 -23.95 4.17 -8.09
CA GLY A 316 -24.43 3.20 -7.09
C GLY A 316 -23.98 1.75 -7.38
N PRO A 317 -24.35 1.18 -8.53
CA PRO A 317 -23.91 -0.17 -8.93
C PRO A 317 -22.39 -0.34 -9.01
N PHE A 318 -21.63 0.70 -9.39
CA PHE A 318 -20.17 0.66 -9.39
C PHE A 318 -19.60 0.48 -7.97
N TRP A 319 -20.00 1.32 -7.02
CA TRP A 319 -19.47 1.25 -5.66
C TRP A 319 -19.96 0.03 -4.89
N HIS A 320 -21.16 -0.47 -5.20
CA HIS A 320 -21.62 -1.79 -4.75
C HIS A 320 -20.65 -2.90 -5.17
N ARG A 321 -20.36 -3.04 -6.47
CA ARG A 321 -19.44 -4.07 -6.98
C ARG A 321 -18.01 -3.89 -6.45
N ALA A 322 -17.55 -2.65 -6.24
CA ALA A 322 -16.29 -2.36 -5.55
C ALA A 322 -16.30 -2.85 -4.07
N GLY A 323 -17.43 -2.74 -3.39
CA GLY A 323 -17.65 -3.34 -2.08
C GLY A 323 -17.62 -4.86 -2.09
N SER A 324 -18.24 -5.50 -3.07
CA SER A 324 -18.15 -6.97 -3.25
C SER A 324 -16.70 -7.42 -3.45
N LEU A 325 -15.92 -6.67 -4.25
CA LEU A 325 -14.49 -6.92 -4.40
C LEU A 325 -13.71 -6.72 -3.09
N ALA A 326 -14.01 -5.68 -2.31
CA ALA A 326 -13.36 -5.44 -1.02
C ALA A 326 -13.63 -6.55 0.01
N ALA A 327 -14.85 -7.09 0.05
CA ALA A 327 -15.18 -8.25 0.87
C ALA A 327 -14.46 -9.53 0.39
N ALA A 328 -14.39 -9.77 -0.92
CA ALA A 328 -13.66 -10.90 -1.48
C ALA A 328 -12.14 -10.81 -1.21
N ALA A 329 -11.54 -9.63 -1.36
CA ALA A 329 -10.12 -9.39 -1.06
C ALA A 329 -9.79 -9.66 0.42
N PHE A 330 -10.66 -9.24 1.35
CA PHE A 330 -10.51 -9.52 2.77
C PHE A 330 -10.73 -10.99 3.11
N ALA A 331 -11.70 -11.67 2.47
CA ALA A 331 -11.97 -13.09 2.66
C ALA A 331 -10.80 -13.99 2.22
N PHE A 332 -10.24 -13.70 1.05
CA PHE A 332 -9.20 -14.51 0.42
C PHE A 332 -7.77 -14.03 0.73
N GLY A 333 -7.60 -13.08 1.65
CA GLY A 333 -6.29 -12.60 2.08
C GLY A 333 -5.44 -12.04 0.95
N PHE A 334 -6.05 -11.25 0.06
CA PHE A 334 -5.32 -10.51 -0.97
C PHE A 334 -4.51 -9.39 -0.31
N SER A 335 -3.32 -9.07 -0.83
CA SER A 335 -2.56 -7.89 -0.43
C SER A 335 -1.92 -7.20 -1.64
N ASP A 336 -1.22 -6.11 -1.37
CA ASP A 336 -0.64 -5.18 -2.36
C ASP A 336 -1.65 -4.62 -3.40
N LEU A 337 -2.93 -4.48 -3.01
CA LEU A 337 -3.98 -3.86 -3.84
C LEU A 337 -3.93 -2.33 -3.77
N ILE A 338 -2.73 -1.77 -4.00
CA ILE A 338 -2.49 -0.34 -4.18
C ILE A 338 -3.16 0.20 -5.46
N GLY A 339 -3.21 1.52 -5.62
CA GLY A 339 -3.93 2.18 -6.72
C GLY A 339 -3.61 1.65 -8.12
N ASP A 340 -2.33 1.59 -8.50
CA ASP A 340 -1.93 1.14 -9.84
C ASP A 340 -2.15 -0.38 -10.07
N ASN A 341 -2.32 -1.16 -9.00
CA ASN A 341 -2.70 -2.58 -9.05
C ASN A 341 -4.23 -2.80 -9.15
N LEU A 342 -5.06 -1.75 -9.11
CA LEU A 342 -6.53 -1.81 -9.10
C LEU A 342 -7.19 -0.89 -10.16
N LEU A 343 -7.14 -1.29 -11.43
CA LEU A 343 -7.52 -0.41 -12.54
C LEU A 343 -9.04 -0.39 -12.81
N THR A 344 -9.61 0.80 -12.96
CA THR A 344 -10.94 0.96 -13.59
C THR A 344 -10.89 0.61 -15.07
N GLY A 345 -11.90 -0.11 -15.54
CA GLY A 345 -12.01 -0.47 -16.95
C GLY A 345 -13.32 -1.16 -17.30
N SER A 346 -13.64 -1.15 -18.59
CA SER A 346 -14.80 -1.84 -19.17
C SER A 346 -14.37 -3.09 -19.94
N ARG A 347 -15.19 -4.14 -19.92
CA ARG A 347 -14.99 -5.37 -20.69
C ARG A 347 -16.21 -5.68 -21.54
N ASP A 348 -16.02 -6.33 -22.68
CA ASP A 348 -17.15 -6.84 -23.47
C ASP A 348 -18.01 -7.81 -22.63
N GLY A 349 -19.33 -7.71 -22.78
CA GLY A 349 -20.30 -8.54 -22.03
C GLY A 349 -20.49 -8.13 -20.56
N VAL A 350 -19.80 -7.10 -20.06
CA VAL A 350 -19.96 -6.59 -18.69
C VAL A 350 -20.65 -5.23 -18.73
N ASP A 351 -21.77 -5.08 -18.05
CA ASP A 351 -22.54 -3.84 -18.04
C ASP A 351 -21.92 -2.78 -17.12
N GLY A 352 -21.19 -1.84 -17.73
CA GLY A 352 -20.52 -0.72 -17.07
C GLY A 352 -19.06 -1.02 -16.68
N PRO A 353 -18.31 0.00 -16.23
CA PRO A 353 -16.96 -0.20 -15.72
C PRO A 353 -16.96 -0.94 -14.37
N LEU A 354 -15.85 -1.62 -14.08
CA LEU A 354 -15.52 -2.19 -12.76
C LEU A 354 -14.11 -1.74 -12.36
N LEU A 355 -13.75 -1.95 -11.08
CA LEU A 355 -12.36 -2.04 -10.65
C LEU A 355 -11.87 -3.47 -10.89
N HIS A 356 -10.70 -3.62 -11.50
CA HIS A 356 -10.07 -4.91 -11.79
C HIS A 356 -8.72 -5.00 -11.07
N PRO A 357 -8.50 -5.95 -10.17
CA PRO A 357 -7.15 -6.26 -9.68
C PRO A 357 -6.30 -6.74 -10.86
N VAL A 358 -5.19 -6.06 -11.15
CA VAL A 358 -4.29 -6.41 -12.26
C VAL A 358 -2.96 -6.97 -11.81
N ASP A 359 -2.68 -7.04 -10.51
CA ASP A 359 -1.42 -7.62 -9.99
C ASP A 359 -1.64 -8.51 -8.76
N LEU A 360 -2.45 -9.56 -8.93
CA LEU A 360 -2.83 -10.46 -7.82
C LEU A 360 -1.74 -11.52 -7.53
N GLU A 361 -0.56 -11.05 -7.15
CA GLU A 361 0.58 -11.91 -6.81
C GLU A 361 0.53 -12.46 -5.37
N VAL A 362 -0.09 -11.72 -4.44
CA VAL A 362 -0.17 -12.03 -3.00
C VAL A 362 -1.62 -12.31 -2.60
N PHE A 363 -1.88 -13.56 -2.20
CA PHE A 363 -3.20 -14.07 -1.84
C PHE A 363 -3.09 -15.15 -0.75
N LEU A 364 -4.20 -15.49 -0.08
CA LEU A 364 -4.26 -16.36 1.11
C LEU A 364 -3.34 -15.91 2.26
N ALA A 365 -3.02 -14.62 2.32
CA ALA A 365 -2.18 -14.02 3.34
C ALA A 365 -2.91 -13.87 4.70
N ALA A 366 -2.19 -13.35 5.69
CA ALA A 366 -2.76 -12.94 6.97
C ALA A 366 -3.27 -11.49 6.86
N THR A 367 -4.57 -11.33 6.63
CA THR A 367 -5.25 -10.02 6.59
C THR A 367 -6.21 -9.87 7.79
N PRO A 368 -5.71 -9.68 9.03
CA PRO A 368 -6.58 -9.47 10.19
C PRO A 368 -7.40 -8.16 10.12
N ARG A 369 -7.07 -7.23 9.23
CA ARG A 369 -7.72 -5.92 9.02
C ARG A 369 -7.90 -5.64 7.52
N LEU A 370 -8.85 -4.78 7.16
CA LEU A 370 -9.07 -4.46 5.73
C LEU A 370 -7.89 -3.69 5.11
N TYR A 371 -7.21 -2.86 5.87
CA TYR A 371 -6.04 -2.11 5.37
C TYR A 371 -4.83 -2.99 5.06
N ASP A 372 -4.75 -4.21 5.61
CA ASP A 372 -3.68 -5.17 5.27
C ASP A 372 -3.80 -5.66 3.80
N THR A 373 -4.95 -5.44 3.15
CA THR A 373 -5.14 -5.66 1.71
C THR A 373 -4.53 -4.56 0.85
N HIS A 374 -4.20 -3.40 1.43
CA HIS A 374 -3.87 -2.13 0.78
C HIS A 374 -5.02 -1.47 -0.04
N LEU A 375 -6.26 -1.97 0.04
CA LEU A 375 -7.43 -1.30 -0.53
C LEU A 375 -7.82 -0.01 0.19
N VAL A 376 -7.63 0.04 1.52
CA VAL A 376 -7.99 1.20 2.37
C VAL A 376 -6.84 1.56 3.30
N HIS A 377 -6.77 2.81 3.73
CA HIS A 377 -5.70 3.31 4.59
C HIS A 377 -6.13 3.40 6.06
N ASP A 378 -5.22 3.14 7.00
CA ASP A 378 -5.41 3.47 8.42
C ASP A 378 -4.57 4.71 8.79
N PRO A 379 -5.20 5.88 9.06
CA PRO A 379 -4.50 7.11 9.46
C PRO A 379 -3.68 7.05 10.76
N ALA A 380 -3.58 5.89 11.42
CA ALA A 380 -2.70 5.65 12.56
C ALA A 380 -1.47 4.77 12.23
N MET A 381 -1.33 4.26 11.00
CA MET A 381 -0.31 3.26 10.62
C MET A 381 0.87 3.81 9.83
N GLY A 382 0.82 5.05 9.31
CA GLY A 382 1.95 5.72 8.64
C GLY A 382 1.54 6.60 7.48
N ASP A 383 2.50 6.99 6.64
CA ASP A 383 2.29 7.95 5.54
C ASP A 383 1.85 7.32 4.20
N GLN A 384 1.72 5.99 4.10
CA GLN A 384 1.41 5.29 2.83
C GLN A 384 -0.08 5.42 2.47
N HIS A 385 -0.43 6.50 1.76
CA HIS A 385 -1.79 6.91 1.42
C HIS A 385 -2.28 6.46 0.02
N HIS A 386 -1.40 5.92 -0.83
CA HIS A 386 -1.77 5.41 -2.16
C HIS A 386 -2.35 3.99 -2.08
N VAL A 387 -3.62 3.92 -1.70
CA VAL A 387 -4.41 2.69 -1.55
C VAL A 387 -5.37 2.48 -2.71
N GLY A 388 -5.82 1.25 -2.96
CA GLY A 388 -6.68 0.93 -4.11
C GLY A 388 -7.97 1.75 -4.18
N LEU A 389 -8.57 2.08 -3.04
CA LEU A 389 -9.81 2.84 -2.91
C LEU A 389 -9.56 4.20 -2.21
N GLU A 390 -8.73 5.08 -2.78
CA GLU A 390 -8.45 6.41 -2.18
C GLU A 390 -9.75 7.16 -1.81
N SER A 391 -9.78 7.78 -0.63
CA SER A 391 -10.97 8.49 -0.10
C SER A 391 -11.35 9.74 -0.91
N GLY A 392 -10.38 10.33 -1.63
CA GLY A 392 -10.56 11.46 -2.53
C GLY A 392 -9.32 11.70 -3.39
N GLU A 393 -9.46 12.49 -4.46
CA GLU A 393 -8.44 12.61 -5.52
C GLU A 393 -7.15 13.33 -5.08
N LEU A 394 -6.07 12.57 -4.91
CA LEU A 394 -4.72 13.06 -4.57
C LEU A 394 -3.91 13.45 -5.83
N TRP A 395 -3.11 14.53 -5.73
CA TRP A 395 -2.21 14.96 -6.81
C TRP A 395 -0.89 14.21 -6.87
N CYS A 396 -0.48 13.53 -5.80
CA CYS A 396 0.69 12.66 -5.82
C CYS A 396 0.40 11.40 -6.63
N GLY A 397 1.37 10.98 -7.46
CA GLY A 397 1.52 9.60 -7.87
C GLY A 397 2.54 8.89 -6.97
N PRO A 398 2.39 7.57 -6.72
CA PRO A 398 3.40 6.78 -6.00
C PRO A 398 4.73 6.75 -6.78
N GLU A 399 4.62 6.65 -8.10
CA GLU A 399 5.69 6.40 -9.06
C GLU A 399 6.34 7.68 -9.63
N GLY A 400 7.34 7.50 -10.50
CA GLY A 400 7.85 8.55 -11.39
C GLY A 400 9.38 8.66 -11.43
N PRO A 401 9.93 9.35 -12.44
CA PRO A 401 11.36 9.32 -12.74
C PRO A 401 12.22 9.93 -11.62
N ALA A 402 13.32 9.24 -11.29
CA ALA A 402 14.25 9.65 -10.24
C ALA A 402 15.01 10.94 -10.55
N LEU A 403 15.18 11.27 -11.83
CA LEU A 403 15.77 12.52 -12.33
C LEU A 403 14.73 13.35 -13.08
N CYS A 404 14.94 14.67 -13.09
CA CYS A 404 14.10 15.62 -13.81
C CYS A 404 14.92 16.83 -14.26
N TRP A 405 14.52 17.47 -15.36
CA TRP A 405 15.06 18.76 -15.78
C TRP A 405 14.26 19.90 -15.15
N ARG A 406 14.95 20.96 -14.71
CA ARG A 406 14.33 22.22 -14.27
C ARG A 406 14.92 23.39 -15.04
N ALA A 407 14.11 24.42 -15.24
CA ALA A 407 14.60 25.72 -15.68
C ALA A 407 15.46 26.35 -14.57
N SER A 408 16.64 26.87 -14.92
CA SER A 408 17.47 27.66 -14.02
C SER A 408 17.16 29.16 -14.18
N GLU A 409 17.56 29.97 -13.19
CA GLU A 409 17.26 31.42 -13.18
C GLU A 409 17.85 32.17 -14.38
N GLY A 410 18.94 31.65 -14.97
CA GLY A 410 19.53 32.15 -16.22
C GLY A 410 18.84 31.67 -17.51
N GLY A 411 17.68 31.02 -17.42
CA GLY A 411 16.91 30.52 -18.58
C GLY A 411 17.44 29.20 -19.19
N GLY A 412 18.44 28.56 -18.56
CA GLY A 412 18.96 27.26 -18.97
C GLY A 412 18.13 26.09 -18.45
N LEU A 413 18.57 24.86 -18.74
CA LEU A 413 18.03 23.64 -18.13
C LEU A 413 19.11 22.88 -17.34
N GLU A 414 18.77 22.47 -16.13
CA GLU A 414 19.59 21.67 -15.23
C GLU A 414 18.95 20.33 -14.92
N LEU A 415 19.76 19.26 -14.90
CA LEU A 415 19.34 17.92 -14.54
C LEU A 415 19.51 17.72 -13.02
N GLN A 416 18.42 17.42 -12.31
CA GLN A 416 18.40 17.33 -10.84
C GLN A 416 17.62 16.09 -10.36
N ARG A 417 17.98 15.55 -9.19
CA ARG A 417 17.23 14.43 -8.56
C ARG A 417 15.85 14.92 -8.11
N ARG A 418 14.82 14.10 -8.32
CA ARG A 418 13.46 14.34 -7.83
C ARG A 418 13.45 14.28 -6.29
N THR A 419 13.06 15.39 -5.65
CA THR A 419 12.99 15.55 -4.18
C THR A 419 11.57 15.66 -3.62
N ARG A 420 10.54 15.55 -4.47
CA ARG A 420 9.12 15.64 -4.10
C ARG A 420 8.28 14.67 -4.96
N PRO A 421 7.08 14.24 -4.52
CA PRO A 421 6.20 13.36 -5.31
C PRO A 421 5.89 13.93 -6.69
N PHE A 422 5.73 13.07 -7.69
CA PHE A 422 5.37 13.48 -9.05
C PHE A 422 3.87 13.79 -9.14
N THR A 423 3.46 14.74 -9.97
CA THR A 423 2.04 15.06 -10.14
C THR A 423 1.35 14.01 -11.01
N ARG A 424 0.37 13.32 -10.44
CA ARG A 424 -0.59 12.46 -11.14
C ARG A 424 -1.49 13.36 -12.01
N GLN A 425 -1.43 13.20 -13.33
CA GLN A 425 -2.27 13.97 -14.28
C GLN A 425 -3.49 13.17 -14.76
N ALA A 426 -3.42 11.84 -14.69
CA ALA A 426 -4.56 10.96 -14.86
C ALA A 426 -4.56 9.88 -13.77
N SER A 427 -5.74 9.50 -13.30
CA SER A 427 -5.95 8.37 -12.39
C SER A 427 -6.67 7.25 -13.12
N ARG A 428 -6.19 6.02 -12.96
CA ARG A 428 -6.90 4.81 -13.42
C ARG A 428 -7.77 4.17 -12.34
N PHE A 429 -7.60 4.52 -11.07
CA PHE A 429 -8.20 3.81 -9.93
C PHE A 429 -9.17 4.67 -9.12
N VAL A 430 -8.94 5.99 -9.04
CA VAL A 430 -9.91 6.91 -8.44
C VAL A 430 -11.09 7.13 -9.40
N VAL A 431 -12.30 7.08 -8.83
CA VAL A 431 -13.57 7.33 -9.53
C VAL A 431 -14.31 8.48 -8.88
N GLY A 432 -14.99 9.27 -9.70
CA GLY A 432 -15.89 10.32 -9.24
C GLY A 432 -17.24 10.31 -9.95
N ASP A 433 -18.06 11.32 -9.67
CA ASP A 433 -19.37 11.52 -10.28
C ASP A 433 -19.55 12.92 -10.90
N HIS A 434 -20.64 13.14 -11.63
CA HIS A 434 -20.94 14.44 -12.24
C HIS A 434 -21.28 15.56 -11.23
N LEU A 435 -21.33 15.27 -9.93
CA LEU A 435 -21.43 16.29 -8.87
C LEU A 435 -20.04 16.71 -8.36
N GLY A 436 -18.96 16.19 -8.94
CA GLY A 436 -17.58 16.49 -8.57
C GLY A 436 -17.12 15.78 -7.30
N ARG A 437 -17.85 14.75 -6.85
CA ARG A 437 -17.46 13.92 -5.70
C ARG A 437 -16.51 12.84 -6.18
N THR A 438 -15.53 12.45 -5.36
CA THR A 438 -14.49 11.46 -5.70
C THR A 438 -14.27 10.49 -4.55
N GLY A 439 -13.85 9.26 -4.85
CA GLY A 439 -13.63 8.22 -3.85
C GLY A 439 -14.94 7.63 -3.31
N TYR A 440 -14.86 6.65 -2.41
CA TYR A 440 -16.02 5.87 -1.97
C TYR A 440 -16.81 6.46 -0.80
N GLY A 441 -16.26 7.43 -0.05
CA GLY A 441 -16.92 8.05 1.11
C GLY A 441 -18.32 8.61 0.81
N PRO A 442 -18.50 9.42 -0.25
CA PRO A 442 -19.80 9.90 -0.69
C PRO A 442 -20.80 8.84 -1.19
N HIS A 443 -20.37 7.57 -1.26
CA HIS A 443 -21.12 6.42 -1.79
C HIS A 443 -21.06 5.20 -0.86
N LEU A 444 -20.73 5.43 0.41
CA LEU A 444 -20.37 4.38 1.37
C LEU A 444 -21.50 3.37 1.62
N THR A 445 -22.77 3.77 1.55
CA THR A 445 -23.91 2.85 1.72
C THR A 445 -23.93 1.76 0.64
N ALA A 446 -23.69 2.12 -0.62
CA ALA A 446 -23.58 1.17 -1.72
C ALA A 446 -22.39 0.22 -1.53
N LEU A 447 -21.22 0.75 -1.14
CA LEU A 447 -20.03 -0.07 -0.89
C LEU A 447 -20.24 -1.05 0.27
N LEU A 448 -20.78 -0.60 1.41
CA LEU A 448 -21.04 -1.48 2.55
C LEU A 448 -22.11 -2.54 2.23
N ARG A 449 -23.12 -2.22 1.42
CA ARG A 449 -24.10 -3.19 0.91
C ARG A 449 -23.42 -4.28 0.07
N GLY A 450 -22.61 -3.90 -0.91
CA GLY A 450 -21.90 -4.85 -1.77
C GLY A 450 -20.90 -5.73 -1.01
N MET A 451 -20.27 -5.20 0.06
CA MET A 451 -19.47 -6.00 0.99
C MET A 451 -20.32 -7.05 1.70
N PHE A 452 -21.50 -6.67 2.20
CA PHE A 452 -22.43 -7.57 2.90
C PHE A 452 -23.02 -8.65 1.96
N ASP A 453 -23.37 -8.30 0.73
CA ASP A 453 -23.93 -9.24 -0.25
C ASP A 453 -22.90 -10.32 -0.62
N ALA A 454 -21.66 -9.92 -0.94
CA ALA A 454 -20.59 -10.86 -1.25
C ALA A 454 -20.21 -11.72 -0.04
N TRP A 455 -20.16 -11.14 1.16
CA TRP A 455 -19.81 -11.89 2.37
C TRP A 455 -20.92 -12.86 2.81
N THR A 456 -22.19 -12.51 2.66
CA THR A 456 -23.30 -13.43 2.96
C THR A 456 -23.36 -14.58 1.94
N LEU A 457 -23.04 -14.33 0.66
CA LEU A 457 -22.85 -15.39 -0.33
C LEU A 457 -21.68 -16.31 0.05
N LEU A 458 -20.52 -15.74 0.40
CA LEU A 458 -19.35 -16.48 0.87
C LEU A 458 -19.65 -17.31 2.13
N CYS A 459 -20.36 -16.77 3.12
CA CYS A 459 -20.78 -17.54 4.30
C CYS A 459 -21.72 -18.70 3.95
N ARG A 460 -22.62 -18.51 2.97
CA ARG A 460 -23.60 -19.51 2.53
C ARG A 460 -22.95 -20.65 1.74
N HIS A 461 -21.94 -20.34 0.91
CA HIS A 461 -21.24 -21.29 0.05
C HIS A 461 -19.80 -21.58 0.50
N ARG A 462 -19.47 -21.32 1.78
CA ARG A 462 -18.09 -21.36 2.30
C ARG A 462 -17.39 -22.71 2.06
N ASP A 463 -18.13 -23.80 2.17
CA ASP A 463 -17.58 -25.17 2.13
C ASP A 463 -17.27 -25.56 0.66
N GLU A 464 -18.13 -25.13 -0.27
CA GLU A 464 -17.96 -25.25 -1.74
C GLU A 464 -16.78 -24.38 -2.23
N VAL A 465 -16.75 -23.11 -1.84
CA VAL A 465 -15.67 -22.16 -2.19
C VAL A 465 -14.33 -22.57 -1.59
N SER A 466 -14.32 -23.08 -0.35
CA SER A 466 -13.08 -23.59 0.26
C SER A 466 -12.62 -24.87 -0.42
N GLY A 467 -13.51 -25.83 -0.70
CA GLY A 467 -13.16 -27.04 -1.46
C GLY A 467 -12.55 -26.72 -2.82
N PHE A 468 -13.15 -25.78 -3.56
CA PHE A 468 -12.63 -25.30 -4.84
C PHE A 468 -11.18 -24.78 -4.75
N ILE A 469 -10.84 -24.05 -3.69
CA ILE A 469 -9.48 -23.53 -3.45
C ILE A 469 -8.52 -24.66 -3.02
N GLU A 470 -8.94 -25.52 -2.08
CA GLU A 470 -8.10 -26.62 -1.57
C GLU A 470 -7.71 -27.61 -2.68
N GLU A 471 -8.62 -27.91 -3.62
CA GLU A 471 -8.36 -28.73 -4.81
C GLU A 471 -7.29 -28.15 -5.75
N ARG A 472 -7.14 -26.82 -5.80
CA ARG A 472 -6.37 -26.12 -6.83
C ARG A 472 -5.06 -25.51 -6.33
N ARG A 473 -4.99 -25.13 -5.05
CA ARG A 473 -3.86 -24.33 -4.48
C ARG A 473 -2.46 -24.96 -4.67
N ALA A 474 -2.34 -26.29 -4.75
CA ALA A 474 -1.07 -26.98 -5.02
C ALA A 474 -0.52 -26.72 -6.45
N HIS A 475 -1.37 -26.26 -7.37
CA HIS A 475 -1.02 -25.92 -8.76
C HIS A 475 -0.82 -24.42 -8.99
N HIS A 476 -1.03 -23.58 -7.97
CA HIS A 476 -0.85 -22.13 -8.04
C HIS A 476 0.35 -21.67 -7.19
N TYR A 477 1.02 -20.62 -7.64
CA TYR A 477 2.10 -19.98 -6.90
C TYR A 477 1.68 -18.61 -6.37
N VAL A 478 2.17 -18.27 -5.18
CA VAL A 478 1.97 -16.98 -4.50
C VAL A 478 3.34 -16.33 -4.23
N ARG A 479 3.44 -15.00 -4.40
CA ARG A 479 4.66 -14.24 -4.07
C ARG A 479 4.84 -14.11 -2.56
N VAL A 480 6.08 -14.19 -2.11
CA VAL A 480 6.49 -13.93 -0.71
C VAL A 480 7.31 -12.65 -0.68
N ILE A 481 6.70 -11.56 -0.25
CA ILE A 481 7.35 -10.25 -0.11
C ILE A 481 8.10 -10.24 1.23
N ALA A 482 9.37 -10.65 1.23
CA ALA A 482 10.14 -10.85 2.47
C ALA A 482 10.61 -9.56 3.18
N ARG A 483 10.49 -8.39 2.54
CA ARG A 483 10.78 -7.05 3.11
C ARG A 483 9.88 -6.01 2.43
N THR A 484 9.76 -4.82 3.01
CA THR A 484 9.01 -3.73 2.38
C THR A 484 9.56 -3.38 1.00
N THR A 485 8.67 -3.10 0.05
CA THR A 485 9.03 -2.73 -1.34
C THR A 485 10.00 -1.54 -1.37
N SER A 486 9.85 -0.59 -0.44
CA SER A 486 10.78 0.54 -0.28
C SER A 486 12.24 0.12 -0.03
N ALA A 487 12.48 -0.93 0.76
CA ALA A 487 13.83 -1.40 1.07
C ALA A 487 14.48 -2.10 -0.14
N TYR A 488 13.68 -2.74 -1.00
CA TYR A 488 14.17 -3.27 -2.26
C TYR A 488 14.42 -2.16 -3.29
N ALA A 489 13.51 -1.20 -3.45
CA ALA A 489 13.66 -0.06 -4.34
C ALA A 489 14.94 0.76 -4.03
N GLU A 490 15.24 1.00 -2.75
CA GLU A 490 16.49 1.65 -2.32
C GLU A 490 17.74 0.80 -2.65
N ALA A 491 17.68 -0.53 -2.45
CA ALA A 491 18.81 -1.43 -2.71
C ALA A 491 19.05 -1.75 -4.20
N VAL A 492 18.01 -1.66 -5.04
CA VAL A 492 18.06 -1.74 -6.51
C VAL A 492 18.64 -0.44 -7.08
N THR A 493 18.11 0.71 -6.66
CA THR A 493 18.58 2.03 -7.14
C THR A 493 19.97 2.40 -6.63
N SER A 494 20.39 1.87 -5.48
CA SER A 494 21.79 1.94 -5.05
C SER A 494 22.68 1.04 -5.89
N LEU A 495 23.65 1.64 -6.59
CA LEU A 495 24.72 0.92 -7.30
C LEU A 495 25.96 0.68 -6.41
N ASP A 496 25.88 0.95 -5.10
CA ASP A 496 26.90 0.62 -4.11
C ASP A 496 26.66 -0.78 -3.51
N PRO A 497 27.60 -1.74 -3.66
CA PRO A 497 27.51 -3.05 -3.01
C PRO A 497 27.37 -3.00 -1.49
N ALA A 498 27.88 -1.97 -0.80
CA ALA A 498 27.80 -1.87 0.65
C ALA A 498 26.35 -1.73 1.15
N ALA A 499 25.47 -1.08 0.37
CA ALA A 499 24.04 -0.96 0.67
C ALA A 499 23.33 -2.34 0.71
N ARG A 500 23.96 -3.39 0.17
CA ARG A 500 23.39 -4.74 0.05
C ARG A 500 23.89 -5.69 1.15
N ALA A 501 24.68 -5.22 2.13
CA ALA A 501 25.27 -6.06 3.16
C ALA A 501 24.25 -6.77 4.09
N GLY A 502 23.13 -6.10 4.41
CA GLY A 502 22.07 -6.63 5.30
C GLY A 502 21.08 -7.61 4.66
N PHE A 503 21.29 -7.97 3.40
CA PHE A 503 20.41 -8.85 2.61
C PHE A 503 20.93 -10.30 2.57
N THR A 504 20.05 -11.29 2.39
CA THR A 504 20.40 -12.72 2.30
C THR A 504 21.18 -13.04 1.00
N PRO A 505 21.77 -14.24 0.83
CA PRO A 505 22.51 -14.57 -0.39
C PRO A 505 21.68 -14.40 -1.68
N ASP A 506 20.43 -14.87 -1.70
CA ASP A 506 19.53 -14.74 -2.86
C ASP A 506 19.05 -13.31 -3.09
N GLU A 507 18.74 -12.57 -2.02
CA GLU A 507 18.41 -11.15 -2.12
C GLU A 507 19.58 -10.39 -2.76
N ARG A 508 20.81 -10.60 -2.26
CA ARG A 508 22.03 -10.00 -2.82
C ARG A 508 22.29 -10.44 -4.25
N ALA A 509 22.03 -11.70 -4.60
CA ALA A 509 22.24 -12.22 -5.96
C ALA A 509 21.25 -11.62 -6.98
N GLN A 510 20.03 -11.28 -6.56
CA GLN A 510 19.04 -10.58 -7.37
C GLN A 510 19.37 -9.09 -7.49
N LEU A 511 19.63 -8.42 -6.36
CA LEU A 511 20.04 -7.01 -6.31
C LEU A 511 21.34 -6.76 -7.11
N ALA A 512 22.30 -7.70 -7.10
CA ALA A 512 23.53 -7.66 -7.90
C ALA A 512 23.27 -7.54 -9.41
N ARG A 513 22.14 -8.07 -9.90
CA ARG A 513 21.70 -7.99 -11.30
C ARG A 513 20.88 -6.73 -11.62
N GLY A 514 20.51 -5.94 -10.61
CA GLY A 514 19.53 -4.85 -10.75
C GLY A 514 18.08 -5.33 -10.76
N ASP A 515 17.80 -6.55 -10.28
CA ASP A 515 16.44 -7.04 -10.05
C ASP A 515 16.02 -6.77 -8.60
N ALA A 516 14.77 -6.38 -8.40
CA ALA A 516 14.13 -6.41 -7.09
C ALA A 516 13.86 -7.89 -6.70
N PRO A 517 14.24 -8.34 -5.48
CA PRO A 517 14.09 -9.73 -5.05
C PRO A 517 12.67 -10.27 -5.17
N TYR A 518 12.54 -11.37 -5.91
CA TYR A 518 11.28 -12.06 -6.15
C TYR A 518 11.37 -13.48 -5.59
N PHE A 519 10.59 -13.75 -4.55
CA PHE A 519 10.42 -15.07 -3.95
C PHE A 519 8.97 -15.53 -4.08
N PHE A 520 8.74 -16.83 -4.18
CA PHE A 520 7.40 -17.41 -4.29
C PHE A 520 7.34 -18.81 -3.69
N ARG A 521 6.14 -19.35 -3.50
CA ARG A 521 5.90 -20.75 -3.08
C ARG A 521 4.54 -21.23 -3.59
N THR A 522 4.30 -22.54 -3.56
CA THR A 522 2.97 -23.08 -3.87
C THR A 522 1.95 -22.63 -2.83
N ALA A 523 0.72 -22.37 -3.26
CA ALA A 523 -0.33 -21.81 -2.40
C ALA A 523 -0.92 -22.80 -1.39
N ASP A 524 -0.40 -24.04 -1.34
CA ASP A 524 -0.61 -25.04 -0.27
C ASP A 524 0.43 -24.96 0.87
N GLY A 525 1.49 -24.17 0.71
CA GLY A 525 2.52 -23.99 1.74
C GLY A 525 3.85 -24.70 1.49
N GLY A 526 4.19 -25.02 0.24
CA GLY A 526 5.50 -25.57 -0.14
C GLY A 526 6.72 -24.69 0.21
N PRO A 527 7.95 -25.13 -0.17
CA PRO A 527 9.19 -24.42 0.15
C PRO A 527 9.27 -23.03 -0.52
N LEU A 528 10.13 -22.16 0.01
CA LEU A 528 10.44 -20.87 -0.64
C LEU A 528 11.30 -21.10 -1.88
N LEU A 529 10.87 -20.54 -3.01
CA LEU A 529 11.46 -20.71 -4.32
C LEU A 529 11.92 -19.37 -4.93
N VAL A 530 12.95 -19.46 -5.77
CA VAL A 530 13.41 -18.42 -6.70
C VAL A 530 13.45 -18.98 -8.12
N LEU A 531 13.45 -18.11 -9.14
CA LEU A 531 13.69 -18.53 -10.53
C LEU A 531 15.18 -18.41 -10.88
N GLU A 532 15.80 -19.52 -11.30
CA GLU A 532 17.15 -19.51 -11.86
C GLU A 532 17.16 -18.78 -13.23
N PRO A 533 17.99 -17.73 -13.41
CA PRO A 533 18.19 -17.12 -14.72
C PRO A 533 19.02 -18.06 -15.61
N SER A 534 18.38 -18.63 -16.61
CA SER A 534 18.91 -19.67 -17.50
C SER A 534 18.68 -19.29 -18.98
N PRO A 535 19.59 -19.66 -19.91
CA PRO A 535 19.42 -19.39 -21.33
C PRO A 535 18.20 -20.10 -21.96
N ASP A 536 17.89 -21.31 -21.49
CA ASP A 536 16.90 -22.20 -22.10
C ASP A 536 15.52 -22.16 -21.41
N GLY A 537 15.43 -21.54 -20.23
CA GLY A 537 14.16 -21.34 -19.53
C GLY A 537 14.32 -21.26 -18.00
N PHE A 538 13.48 -20.43 -17.39
CA PHE A 538 13.49 -20.20 -15.94
C PHE A 538 12.91 -21.40 -15.17
N ARG A 539 13.69 -21.93 -14.23
CA ARG A 539 13.31 -23.06 -13.38
C ARG A 539 13.14 -22.60 -11.92
N PRO A 540 12.04 -22.96 -11.24
CA PRO A 540 11.92 -22.84 -9.80
C PRO A 540 12.95 -23.71 -9.07
N VAL A 541 13.72 -23.11 -8.15
CA VAL A 541 14.60 -23.84 -7.23
C VAL A 541 14.45 -23.31 -5.80
N PRO A 542 14.76 -24.12 -4.76
CA PRO A 542 14.73 -23.67 -3.37
C PRO A 542 15.68 -22.50 -3.11
N ALA A 543 15.24 -21.56 -2.28
CA ALA A 543 16.04 -20.39 -1.87
C ALA A 543 17.29 -20.79 -1.05
N ALA A 544 18.47 -20.36 -1.50
CA ALA A 544 19.77 -20.60 -0.89
C ALA A 544 20.06 -19.61 0.25
N GLY A 545 19.34 -19.80 1.37
CA GLY A 545 19.38 -18.88 2.51
C GLY A 545 18.17 -17.96 2.50
N ALA A 546 17.00 -18.57 2.69
CA ALA A 546 15.76 -17.84 2.92
C ALA A 546 15.89 -16.88 4.11
N PRO A 547 15.14 -15.76 4.12
CA PRO A 547 14.85 -15.04 5.36
C PRO A 547 14.13 -15.99 6.35
N PRO A 548 14.09 -15.67 7.67
CA PRO A 548 13.39 -16.50 8.65
C PRO A 548 11.97 -16.81 8.19
N ALA A 549 11.52 -18.05 8.32
CA ALA A 549 10.17 -18.44 7.89
C ALA A 549 9.13 -17.83 8.83
N GLU A 550 8.61 -16.64 8.48
CA GLU A 550 7.71 -15.89 9.35
C GLU A 550 6.26 -16.35 9.21
N SER A 551 5.50 -16.28 10.31
CA SER A 551 4.13 -16.78 10.42
C SER A 551 3.10 -16.03 9.54
N TRP A 552 3.50 -14.89 8.94
CA TRP A 552 2.67 -14.10 8.04
C TRP A 552 2.90 -14.40 6.54
N TRP A 553 3.89 -15.23 6.18
CA TRP A 553 4.12 -15.59 4.77
C TRP A 553 2.90 -16.31 4.19
N PRO A 554 2.45 -15.98 2.96
CA PRO A 554 1.35 -16.68 2.31
C PRO A 554 1.75 -18.12 1.89
N PRO A 555 0.82 -19.09 1.88
CA PRO A 555 -0.47 -19.05 2.57
C PRO A 555 -0.26 -18.98 4.10
N ALA A 556 -0.99 -18.09 4.76
CA ALA A 556 -0.85 -17.88 6.20
C ALA A 556 -1.46 -19.06 6.99
N GLY A 557 -0.61 -19.74 7.77
CA GLY A 557 -0.98 -20.98 8.45
C GLY A 557 -1.99 -20.80 9.60
N GLY A 558 -2.70 -21.89 9.93
CA GLY A 558 -3.45 -22.02 11.18
C GLY A 558 -4.96 -21.73 11.12
N THR A 559 -5.52 -21.29 9.99
CA THR A 559 -6.97 -21.26 9.72
C THR A 559 -7.24 -21.45 8.22
N SER A 560 -8.26 -22.23 7.89
CA SER A 560 -8.76 -22.35 6.51
C SER A 560 -9.54 -21.10 6.10
N THR A 561 -9.82 -20.96 4.79
CA THR A 561 -10.73 -19.93 4.27
C THR A 561 -12.12 -20.05 4.89
N ALA A 562 -12.64 -21.26 5.06
CA ALA A 562 -13.96 -21.51 5.66
C ALA A 562 -14.05 -21.02 7.12
N ASP A 563 -13.00 -21.19 7.93
CA ASP A 563 -12.97 -20.74 9.34
C ASP A 563 -13.10 -19.22 9.48
N ARG A 564 -12.62 -18.47 8.48
CA ARG A 564 -12.66 -17.00 8.46
C ARG A 564 -14.04 -16.46 8.04
N LEU A 565 -14.82 -17.23 7.28
CA LEU A 565 -16.10 -16.84 6.68
C LEU A 565 -17.27 -16.91 7.67
N THR A 566 -17.21 -16.10 8.72
CA THR A 566 -18.30 -15.89 9.70
C THR A 566 -18.96 -14.53 9.53
N LEU A 567 -20.25 -14.38 9.86
CA LEU A 567 -20.91 -13.07 9.83
C LEU A 567 -20.23 -12.05 10.73
N ALA A 568 -19.62 -12.46 11.84
CA ALA A 568 -18.93 -11.55 12.76
C ALA A 568 -17.64 -10.95 12.15
N ALA A 569 -16.89 -11.74 11.38
CA ALA A 569 -15.61 -11.31 10.78
C ALA A 569 -15.77 -10.13 9.80
N LEU A 570 -16.86 -10.09 9.03
CA LEU A 570 -17.20 -8.96 8.15
C LEU A 570 -17.18 -7.61 8.89
N GLY A 571 -17.62 -7.59 10.14
CA GLY A 571 -17.69 -6.37 10.95
C GLY A 571 -16.34 -5.66 11.15
N ILE A 572 -15.23 -6.42 11.10
CA ILE A 572 -13.87 -5.87 11.14
C ILE A 572 -13.62 -5.02 9.89
N ALA A 573 -13.93 -5.57 8.70
CA ALA A 573 -13.74 -4.90 7.43
C ALA A 573 -14.71 -3.72 7.23
N LEU A 574 -15.97 -3.86 7.62
CA LEU A 574 -16.95 -2.77 7.57
C LEU A 574 -16.50 -1.58 8.42
N ARG A 575 -16.05 -1.81 9.67
CA ARG A 575 -15.50 -0.76 10.54
C ARG A 575 -14.29 -0.08 9.89
N ASP A 576 -13.37 -0.86 9.33
CA ASP A 576 -12.13 -0.33 8.77
C ASP A 576 -12.38 0.48 7.48
N ALA A 577 -13.31 0.01 6.62
CA ALA A 577 -13.80 0.76 5.46
C ALA A 577 -14.46 2.09 5.86
N VAL A 578 -15.35 2.08 6.86
CA VAL A 578 -15.99 3.29 7.38
C VAL A 578 -14.96 4.25 7.99
N ARG A 579 -13.98 3.73 8.74
CA ARG A 579 -13.04 4.55 9.50
C ARG A 579 -12.10 5.37 8.61
N TYR A 580 -11.71 4.86 7.44
CA TYR A 580 -10.86 5.60 6.52
C TYR A 580 -11.57 6.86 5.99
N VAL A 581 -12.81 6.72 5.51
CA VAL A 581 -13.62 7.82 4.93
C VAL A 581 -14.46 8.60 5.96
N PHE A 582 -14.25 8.42 7.28
CA PHE A 582 -15.11 9.00 8.32
C PHE A 582 -15.23 10.54 8.22
N ALA A 583 -14.18 11.23 7.79
CA ALA A 583 -14.19 12.69 7.62
C ALA A 583 -15.03 13.15 6.41
N ASP A 584 -15.17 12.29 5.40
CA ASP A 584 -15.80 12.56 4.10
C ASP A 584 -17.23 11.98 4.01
N THR A 585 -17.76 11.48 5.14
CA THR A 585 -19.00 10.69 5.23
C THR A 585 -20.02 11.34 6.18
N ALA A 586 -21.29 11.39 5.77
CA ALA A 586 -22.37 11.85 6.65
C ALA A 586 -22.58 10.91 7.84
N HIS A 587 -22.65 11.47 9.06
CA HIS A 587 -22.61 10.67 10.29
C HIS A 587 -23.88 9.87 10.59
N HIS A 588 -25.04 10.26 10.05
CA HIS A 588 -26.28 9.49 10.14
C HIS A 588 -26.90 9.39 8.75
N VAL A 589 -27.08 8.17 8.23
CA VAL A 589 -27.64 7.92 6.89
C VAL A 589 -28.64 6.76 6.97
N HIS A 590 -29.78 6.94 6.33
CA HIS A 590 -30.71 5.86 6.00
C HIS A 590 -30.89 5.85 4.48
N ASP A 591 -30.34 4.83 3.83
CA ASP A 591 -30.44 4.63 2.39
C ASP A 591 -31.41 3.47 2.13
N GLU A 592 -32.65 3.83 1.81
CA GLU A 592 -33.72 2.88 1.50
C GLU A 592 -33.47 2.11 0.19
N ARG A 593 -32.67 2.67 -0.75
CA ARG A 593 -32.35 2.00 -2.02
C ARG A 593 -31.38 0.83 -1.82
N SER A 594 -30.45 0.96 -0.87
CA SER A 594 -29.53 -0.13 -0.49
C SER A 594 -29.95 -0.89 0.78
N GLY A 595 -31.03 -0.48 1.46
CA GLY A 595 -31.44 -1.09 2.73
C GLY A 595 -30.38 -0.95 3.83
N VAL A 596 -29.60 0.14 3.81
CA VAL A 596 -28.49 0.40 4.75
C VAL A 596 -28.85 1.54 5.71
N ARG A 597 -28.61 1.32 7.00
CA ARG A 597 -28.62 2.38 8.04
C ARG A 597 -27.25 2.51 8.67
N LEU A 598 -26.73 3.72 8.72
CA LEU A 598 -25.37 4.06 9.14
C LEU A 598 -25.44 5.14 10.23
N ASP A 599 -24.69 4.95 11.32
CA ASP A 599 -24.81 5.76 12.54
C ASP A 599 -23.43 5.86 13.23
N LEU A 600 -22.77 7.02 13.10
CA LEU A 600 -21.33 7.21 13.30
C LEU A 600 -21.01 8.36 14.27
N PRO A 601 -21.28 8.22 15.58
CA PRO A 601 -20.96 9.25 16.57
C PRO A 601 -19.44 9.46 16.82
N GLY A 602 -18.55 8.71 16.16
CA GLY A 602 -17.13 9.07 16.09
C GLY A 602 -16.25 8.10 15.29
N PRO A 603 -14.98 8.46 14.98
CA PRO A 603 -14.08 7.69 14.10
C PRO A 603 -13.60 6.34 14.68
N ARG A 604 -14.13 5.93 15.84
CA ARG A 604 -13.91 4.62 16.48
C ARG A 604 -15.19 4.02 17.07
N HIS A 605 -16.35 4.65 16.88
CA HIS A 605 -17.63 4.24 17.48
C HIS A 605 -18.76 4.41 16.47
N GLY A 606 -19.49 3.35 16.19
CA GLY A 606 -20.57 3.43 15.22
C GLY A 606 -21.25 2.11 14.93
N ARG A 607 -22.17 2.19 13.97
CA ARG A 607 -23.02 1.11 13.52
C ARG A 607 -23.25 1.20 12.03
N VAL A 608 -23.33 0.03 11.40
CA VAL A 608 -24.05 -0.17 10.13
C VAL A 608 -25.06 -1.31 10.30
N ALA A 609 -26.25 -1.17 9.76
CA ALA A 609 -27.26 -2.22 9.75
C ALA A 609 -27.79 -2.45 8.33
N PHE A 610 -27.95 -3.71 7.97
CA PHE A 610 -28.42 -4.18 6.66
C PHE A 610 -29.79 -4.84 6.80
N ASP A 611 -30.75 -4.37 6.01
CA ASP A 611 -32.03 -5.06 5.86
C ASP A 611 -31.86 -6.27 4.89
N TRP A 612 -32.38 -7.43 5.28
CA TRP A 612 -32.33 -8.69 4.53
C TRP A 612 -33.75 -9.23 4.36
N ALA A 613 -34.47 -8.64 3.39
CA ALA A 613 -35.92 -8.78 3.25
C ALA A 613 -36.39 -10.23 3.10
N GLU A 614 -35.63 -11.05 2.35
CA GLU A 614 -35.90 -12.46 2.06
C GLU A 614 -35.95 -13.34 3.33
N THR A 615 -35.31 -12.89 4.42
CA THR A 615 -35.30 -13.58 5.72
C THR A 615 -36.17 -12.90 6.78
N GLY A 616 -36.73 -11.72 6.46
CA GLY A 616 -37.40 -10.86 7.43
C GLY A 616 -36.47 -10.28 8.50
N ARG A 617 -35.15 -10.27 8.29
CA ARG A 617 -34.14 -9.88 9.29
C ARG A 617 -33.49 -8.54 9.01
N ARG A 618 -32.93 -7.97 10.07
CA ARG A 618 -31.88 -6.95 10.01
C ARG A 618 -30.61 -7.50 10.64
N ILE A 619 -29.47 -7.33 9.97
CA ILE A 619 -28.15 -7.65 10.52
C ILE A 619 -27.48 -6.34 10.94
N THR A 620 -27.29 -6.15 12.24
CA THR A 620 -26.80 -4.91 12.84
C THR A 620 -25.37 -5.10 13.37
N TYR A 621 -24.41 -4.44 12.74
CA TYR A 621 -23.02 -4.37 13.21
C TYR A 621 -22.82 -3.14 14.09
N THR A 622 -22.22 -3.31 15.26
CA THR A 622 -21.82 -2.20 16.15
C THR A 622 -20.36 -2.35 16.55
N TRP A 623 -19.63 -1.24 16.68
CA TRP A 623 -18.23 -1.25 17.08
C TRP A 623 -17.86 -0.13 18.03
N ASP A 624 -16.84 -0.40 18.82
CA ASP A 624 -16.12 0.56 19.66
C ASP A 624 -14.60 0.41 19.45
N ALA A 625 -13.80 1.12 20.26
CA ALA A 625 -12.35 1.10 20.16
C ALA A 625 -11.69 -0.25 20.56
N ALA A 626 -12.44 -1.23 21.08
CA ALA A 626 -11.94 -2.52 21.55
C ALA A 626 -12.61 -3.73 20.85
N ALA A 627 -13.89 -3.63 20.46
CA ALA A 627 -14.66 -4.75 19.92
C ALA A 627 -15.56 -4.37 18.73
N VAL A 628 -15.88 -5.37 17.91
CA VAL A 628 -17.01 -5.36 16.97
C VAL A 628 -17.99 -6.43 17.41
N ARG A 629 -19.29 -6.15 17.30
CA ARG A 629 -20.40 -7.04 17.67
C ARG A 629 -21.39 -7.09 16.52
N VAL A 630 -22.02 -8.25 16.32
CA VAL A 630 -23.11 -8.44 15.36
C VAL A 630 -24.38 -8.85 16.10
N GLY A 631 -25.50 -8.22 15.76
CA GLY A 631 -26.84 -8.55 16.21
C GLY A 631 -27.72 -8.94 15.02
N VAL A 632 -28.74 -9.76 15.30
CA VAL A 632 -29.73 -10.21 14.32
C VAL A 632 -31.11 -9.91 14.89
N GLU A 633 -31.85 -9.03 14.21
CA GLU A 633 -33.10 -8.43 14.68
C GLU A 633 -34.23 -8.76 13.69
N GLU A 634 -35.50 -8.71 14.12
CA GLU A 634 -36.63 -8.66 13.17
C GLU A 634 -36.54 -7.36 12.35
N LEU A 635 -36.86 -7.41 11.06
CA LEU A 635 -36.81 -6.23 10.18
C LEU A 635 -37.71 -5.08 10.65
N SER A 636 -38.81 -5.40 11.32
CA SER A 636 -39.75 -4.44 11.93
C SER A 636 -39.32 -3.91 13.30
N ALA A 637 -38.26 -4.43 13.91
CA ALA A 637 -37.79 -3.98 15.21
C ALA A 637 -37.18 -2.57 15.13
N PRO A 638 -37.41 -1.70 16.14
CA PRO A 638 -36.70 -0.43 16.23
C PRO A 638 -35.21 -0.66 16.53
N LEU A 639 -34.34 0.07 15.84
CA LEU A 639 -32.91 0.06 16.15
C LEU A 639 -32.67 0.55 17.59
N ALA A 640 -31.96 -0.24 18.39
CA ALA A 640 -31.58 0.15 19.75
C ALA A 640 -30.76 1.48 19.75
N PRO A 641 -30.80 2.30 20.81
CA PRO A 641 -29.94 3.48 20.90
C PRO A 641 -28.46 3.07 20.88
N LEU A 642 -27.60 3.82 20.17
CA LEU A 642 -26.16 3.69 20.38
C LEU A 642 -25.79 4.18 21.78
N PRO A 643 -24.82 3.54 22.47
CA PRO A 643 -24.20 4.16 23.64
C PRO A 643 -23.51 5.47 23.20
N PRO A 644 -23.53 6.52 24.03
CA PRO A 644 -22.90 7.79 23.68
C PRO A 644 -21.39 7.61 23.45
N ALA A 645 -20.87 8.27 22.41
CA ALA A 645 -19.45 8.20 22.12
C ALA A 645 -18.61 8.90 23.21
N PRO A 646 -17.38 8.44 23.48
CA PRO A 646 -16.47 9.10 24.42
C PRO A 646 -16.18 10.54 24.00
N ASP A 647 -16.12 11.47 24.96
CA ASP A 647 -15.80 12.87 24.70
C ASP A 647 -14.33 12.99 24.27
N THR A 648 -14.13 13.16 22.96
CA THR A 648 -12.79 13.15 22.37
C THR A 648 -11.96 14.37 22.76
N ASP A 649 -12.56 15.50 23.16
CA ASP A 649 -11.82 16.70 23.56
C ASP A 649 -11.37 16.66 25.02
N ILE A 650 -12.21 16.12 25.90
CA ILE A 650 -11.80 15.77 27.27
C ILE A 650 -10.69 14.71 27.21
N GLY A 651 -10.87 13.65 26.41
CA GLY A 651 -9.87 12.59 26.22
C GLY A 651 -8.54 13.08 25.63
N ARG A 652 -8.58 13.92 24.57
CA ARG A 652 -7.38 14.55 23.98
C ARG A 652 -6.63 15.40 25.00
N TRP A 653 -7.36 16.23 25.77
CA TRP A 653 -6.77 17.09 26.79
C TRP A 653 -6.07 16.30 27.91
N MET A 654 -6.72 15.28 28.49
CA MET A 654 -6.13 14.46 29.55
C MET A 654 -4.83 13.77 29.10
N CYS A 655 -4.84 13.17 27.91
CA CYS A 655 -3.66 12.53 27.34
C CYS A 655 -2.52 13.52 27.03
N ALA A 656 -2.82 14.78 26.68
CA ALA A 656 -1.82 15.82 26.47
C ALA A 656 -1.20 16.31 27.79
N LEU A 657 -2.03 16.48 28.83
CA LEU A 657 -1.63 16.87 30.18
C LEU A 657 -0.71 15.84 30.83
N ASP A 658 -1.06 14.55 30.73
CA ASP A 658 -0.29 13.43 31.28
C ASP A 658 1.11 13.29 30.65
N ARG A 659 1.21 13.47 29.32
CA ARG A 659 2.52 13.53 28.64
C ARG A 659 3.36 14.71 29.13
N ALA A 660 2.75 15.88 29.39
CA ALA A 660 3.46 17.06 29.87
C ALA A 660 3.92 16.91 31.34
N ASP A 661 3.11 16.28 32.20
CA ASP A 661 3.47 15.97 33.59
C ASP A 661 4.62 14.94 33.63
N ALA A 662 4.51 13.86 32.86
CA ALA A 662 5.54 12.83 32.75
C ALA A 662 6.90 13.39 32.28
N ALA A 663 6.93 14.16 31.19
CA ALA A 663 8.17 14.76 30.67
C ALA A 663 8.79 15.81 31.60
N LEU A 664 8.01 16.45 32.48
CA LEU A 664 8.56 17.31 33.53
C LEU A 664 9.12 16.49 34.70
N ARG A 665 8.42 15.43 35.14
CA ARG A 665 8.89 14.54 36.22
C ARG A 665 10.14 13.77 35.84
N GLU A 666 10.26 13.30 34.60
CA GLU A 666 11.46 12.66 34.07
C GLU A 666 12.69 13.58 34.18
N ARG A 667 12.57 14.83 33.70
CA ARG A 667 13.63 15.84 33.81
C ARG A 667 13.96 16.17 35.26
N TRP A 668 12.94 16.31 36.12
CA TRP A 668 13.15 16.61 37.53
C TRP A 668 13.84 15.44 38.26
N THR A 669 13.48 14.20 37.92
CA THR A 669 14.13 12.96 38.39
C THR A 669 15.60 12.92 37.98
N ALA A 670 15.93 13.30 36.74
CA ALA A 670 17.31 13.40 36.26
C ALA A 670 18.16 14.45 37.03
N THR A 671 17.52 15.44 37.67
CA THR A 671 18.20 16.36 38.61
C THR A 671 18.26 15.84 40.05
N GLY A 672 17.91 14.57 40.30
CA GLY A 672 17.77 14.02 41.65
C GLY A 672 16.69 14.70 42.49
N PHE A 673 15.67 15.27 41.83
CA PHE A 673 14.61 16.12 42.40
C PHE A 673 15.09 17.45 43.00
N THR A 674 16.22 18.01 42.52
CA THR A 674 16.80 19.26 43.08
C THR A 674 16.46 20.54 42.31
N ASP A 675 15.93 20.45 41.09
CA ASP A 675 15.53 21.63 40.31
C ASP A 675 14.16 22.18 40.74
N GLY A 676 14.18 23.24 41.56
CA GLY A 676 12.98 23.95 42.02
C GLY A 676 12.21 24.72 40.93
N ALA A 677 12.83 25.00 39.77
CA ALA A 677 12.12 25.62 38.64
C ALA A 677 11.25 24.58 37.91
N LEU A 678 11.73 23.33 37.79
CA LEU A 678 10.92 22.21 37.34
C LEU A 678 9.80 21.88 38.33
N GLU A 679 10.07 21.88 39.64
CA GLU A 679 9.06 21.71 40.70
C GLU A 679 7.93 22.76 40.60
N VAL A 680 8.28 24.05 40.54
CA VAL A 680 7.30 25.14 40.39
C VAL A 680 6.50 25.02 39.08
N ARG A 681 7.14 24.60 37.99
CA ARG A 681 6.47 24.38 36.69
C ARG A 681 5.50 23.20 36.74
N LEU A 682 5.88 22.11 37.41
CA LEU A 682 5.08 20.91 37.61
C LEU A 682 3.85 21.22 38.49
N GLY A 683 4.02 21.91 39.61
CA GLY A 683 2.91 22.33 40.47
C GLY A 683 1.92 23.28 39.76
N ARG A 684 2.41 24.18 38.90
CA ARG A 684 1.56 25.01 38.02
C ARG A 684 0.75 24.16 37.03
N LEU A 685 1.37 23.14 36.42
CA LEU A 685 0.70 22.23 35.48
C LEU A 685 -0.39 21.41 36.17
N VAL A 686 -0.10 20.81 37.33
CA VAL A 686 -1.08 20.02 38.11
C VAL A 686 -2.26 20.88 38.55
N ARG A 687 -2.06 22.08 39.10
CA ARG A 687 -3.16 22.98 39.50
C ARG A 687 -3.96 23.52 38.31
N ALA A 688 -3.36 23.68 37.13
CA ALA A 688 -4.11 23.95 35.90
C ALA A 688 -4.94 22.72 35.47
N GLY A 689 -4.38 21.53 35.61
CA GLY A 689 -5.04 20.26 35.35
C GLY A 689 -6.28 20.04 36.22
N ILE A 690 -6.12 20.14 37.54
CA ILE A 690 -7.19 19.88 38.51
C ILE A 690 -8.38 20.84 38.34
N ARG A 691 -8.13 22.13 38.09
CA ARG A 691 -9.23 23.09 37.83
C ARG A 691 -10.09 22.70 36.63
N ARG A 692 -9.51 22.12 35.57
CA ARG A 692 -10.27 21.60 34.42
C ARG A 692 -10.85 20.20 34.68
N LEU A 693 -10.18 19.35 35.46
CA LEU A 693 -10.75 18.05 35.88
C LEU A 693 -12.00 18.24 36.73
N ARG A 694 -12.02 19.25 37.61
CA ARG A 694 -13.19 19.59 38.44
C ARG A 694 -14.42 19.88 37.59
N GLY A 695 -14.31 20.76 36.59
CA GLY A 695 -15.42 21.05 35.66
C GLY A 695 -15.84 19.87 34.76
N VAL A 696 -14.99 18.85 34.58
CA VAL A 696 -15.37 17.57 33.97
C VAL A 696 -16.18 16.73 34.97
N VAL A 697 -15.72 16.63 36.22
CA VAL A 697 -16.39 15.87 37.28
C VAL A 697 -17.76 16.45 37.63
N GLU A 698 -17.87 17.77 37.74
CA GLU A 698 -19.13 18.49 37.99
C GLU A 698 -20.19 18.26 36.89
N ARG A 699 -19.75 18.07 35.63
CA ARG A 699 -20.65 17.96 34.46
C ARG A 699 -20.94 16.52 34.02
N TYR A 700 -20.02 15.58 34.24
CA TYR A 700 -20.10 14.22 33.70
C TYR A 700 -19.81 13.10 34.73
N GLY A 701 -19.50 13.45 35.98
CA GLY A 701 -18.99 12.49 36.97
C GLY A 701 -17.54 12.08 36.69
N TRP A 702 -17.09 10.99 37.31
CA TRP A 702 -15.69 10.55 37.13
C TRP A 702 -15.41 10.17 35.66
N PRO A 703 -14.37 10.73 35.01
CA PRO A 703 -13.99 10.38 33.64
C PRO A 703 -13.37 8.99 33.56
N ASP A 704 -14.25 8.01 33.39
CA ASP A 704 -13.93 6.60 33.33
C ASP A 704 -13.63 6.11 31.90
N ARG A 705 -13.40 4.80 31.75
CA ARG A 705 -13.04 4.19 30.46
C ARG A 705 -14.10 4.45 29.37
N PRO A 706 -15.41 4.30 29.61
CA PRO A 706 -16.45 4.74 28.67
C PRO A 706 -16.40 6.24 28.32
N LEU A 707 -16.27 7.15 29.29
CA LEU A 707 -16.40 8.58 28.98
C LEU A 707 -15.24 9.15 28.16
N VAL A 708 -13.99 8.72 28.42
CA VAL A 708 -12.79 9.36 27.83
C VAL A 708 -11.80 8.39 27.19
N GLY A 709 -12.03 7.09 27.29
CA GLY A 709 -11.09 6.04 26.86
C GLY A 709 -10.02 5.71 27.91
N PRO A 710 -9.39 4.52 27.82
CA PRO A 710 -8.57 3.98 28.91
C PRO A 710 -7.28 4.75 29.21
N ALA A 711 -6.68 5.41 28.21
CA ALA A 711 -5.49 6.23 28.41
C ALA A 711 -5.81 7.51 29.20
N ALA A 712 -6.90 8.19 28.84
CA ALA A 712 -7.35 9.43 29.49
C ALA A 712 -7.90 9.18 30.90
N ALA A 713 -8.64 8.09 31.12
CA ALA A 713 -9.11 7.69 32.45
C ALA A 713 -7.94 7.40 33.41
N GLY A 714 -6.87 6.76 32.90
CA GLY A 714 -5.63 6.57 33.66
C GLY A 714 -4.87 7.88 33.92
N ALA A 715 -4.85 8.80 32.96
CA ALA A 715 -4.29 10.14 33.11
C ALA A 715 -5.01 10.95 34.20
N ALA A 716 -6.34 10.91 34.24
CA ALA A 716 -7.13 11.56 35.29
C ALA A 716 -6.80 11.00 36.69
N ALA A 717 -6.65 9.67 36.83
CA ALA A 717 -6.27 9.05 38.10
C ALA A 717 -4.83 9.41 38.53
N ARG A 718 -3.87 9.47 37.60
CA ARG A 718 -2.50 9.94 37.89
C ARG A 718 -2.46 11.42 38.30
N LEU A 719 -3.24 12.26 37.63
CA LEU A 719 -3.37 13.68 37.99
C LEU A 719 -3.86 13.87 39.43
N LEU A 720 -4.82 13.06 39.91
CA LEU A 720 -5.21 13.05 41.33
C LEU A 720 -4.07 12.60 42.25
N GLN A 721 -3.32 11.56 41.89
CA GLN A 721 -2.15 11.09 42.68
C GLN A 721 -1.04 12.16 42.76
N HIS A 722 -1.06 13.17 41.90
CA HIS A 722 -0.07 14.24 41.84
C HIS A 722 -0.55 15.57 42.47
N ALA A 723 -1.81 15.65 42.87
CA ALA A 723 -2.46 16.88 43.33
C ALA A 723 -2.48 17.01 44.86
N ASP A 724 -1.30 16.95 45.48
CA ASP A 724 -1.17 16.86 46.94
C ASP A 724 -1.82 18.06 47.68
N ASP A 725 -1.85 19.27 47.07
CA ASP A 725 -2.57 20.45 47.58
C ASP A 725 -4.12 20.29 47.68
N GLU A 726 -4.74 19.42 46.87
CA GLU A 726 -6.19 19.42 46.57
C GLU A 726 -6.96 18.33 47.35
N LEU A 727 -6.66 18.13 48.64
CA LEU A 727 -7.16 17.02 49.46
C LEU A 727 -8.69 16.84 49.42
N GLY A 728 -9.47 17.92 49.51
CA GLY A 728 -10.94 17.85 49.50
C GLY A 728 -11.50 17.26 48.20
N PHE A 729 -10.98 17.70 47.06
CA PHE A 729 -11.40 17.18 45.75
C PHE A 729 -10.88 15.76 45.49
N ARG A 730 -9.68 15.42 45.98
CA ARG A 730 -9.17 14.04 45.89
C ARG A 730 -10.05 13.05 46.67
N LYS A 731 -10.66 13.46 47.80
CA LYS A 731 -11.64 12.64 48.52
C LYS A 731 -12.94 12.46 47.73
N GLU A 732 -13.53 13.56 47.27
CA GLU A 732 -14.75 13.55 46.45
C GLU A 732 -14.59 12.65 45.21
N ALA A 733 -13.52 12.86 44.44
CA ALA A 733 -13.23 12.08 43.24
C ALA A 733 -12.91 10.61 43.56
N LEU A 734 -12.31 10.30 44.71
CA LEU A 734 -12.06 8.92 45.13
C LEU A 734 -13.35 8.12 45.38
N GLU A 735 -14.40 8.73 45.92
CA GLU A 735 -15.70 8.06 46.08
C GLU A 735 -16.39 7.83 44.72
N LEU A 736 -16.21 8.74 43.76
CA LEU A 736 -16.68 8.54 42.38
C LEU A 736 -15.85 7.46 41.65
N MET A 737 -14.54 7.37 41.90
CA MET A 737 -13.67 6.32 41.39
C MET A 737 -14.06 4.93 41.93
N ARG A 738 -14.46 4.81 43.21
CA ARG A 738 -14.98 3.55 43.77
C ARG A 738 -16.25 3.08 43.07
N LYS A 739 -17.26 3.95 42.95
CA LYS A 739 -18.51 3.68 42.22
C LYS A 739 -18.26 3.30 40.75
N SER A 740 -17.25 3.90 40.12
CA SER A 740 -16.80 3.55 38.77
C SER A 740 -16.10 2.17 38.72
N ALA A 741 -15.34 1.81 39.76
CA ALA A 741 -14.62 0.54 39.84
C ALA A 741 -15.51 -0.65 40.22
N GLU A 742 -16.53 -0.43 41.06
CA GLU A 742 -17.64 -1.35 41.32
C GLU A 742 -18.38 -1.71 40.02
N ALA A 743 -18.58 -0.71 39.14
CA ALA A 743 -19.13 -0.89 37.80
C ALA A 743 -18.12 -1.40 36.76
N GLY A 744 -16.89 -1.76 37.13
CA GLY A 744 -15.83 -2.24 36.22
C GLY A 744 -15.23 -1.18 35.26
N ARG A 745 -15.68 0.08 35.35
CA ARG A 745 -15.32 1.18 34.45
C ARG A 745 -14.00 1.88 34.83
N THR A 746 -13.58 1.76 36.09
CA THR A 746 -12.23 2.15 36.58
C THR A 746 -11.51 0.93 37.17
N PRO A 747 -10.24 0.65 36.81
CA PRO A 747 -9.51 -0.47 37.41
C PRO A 747 -9.04 -0.16 38.84
N TRP A 748 -9.34 -1.07 39.78
CA TRP A 748 -9.12 -0.92 41.22
C TRP A 748 -7.71 -0.46 41.65
N ARG A 749 -6.65 -0.85 40.94
CA ARG A 749 -5.28 -0.39 41.18
C ARG A 749 -5.11 1.14 41.17
N GLU A 750 -5.92 1.86 40.40
CA GLU A 750 -5.88 3.33 40.35
C GLU A 750 -6.57 3.93 41.58
N VAL A 751 -7.63 3.27 42.07
CA VAL A 751 -8.33 3.59 43.33
C VAL A 751 -7.36 3.40 44.51
N ALA A 752 -6.56 2.34 44.49
CA ALA A 752 -5.52 2.08 45.49
C ALA A 752 -4.44 3.18 45.52
N GLY A 753 -3.92 3.57 44.35
CA GLY A 753 -2.93 4.65 44.23
C GLY A 753 -3.43 6.01 44.73
N VAL A 754 -4.69 6.38 44.42
CA VAL A 754 -5.32 7.60 44.94
C VAL A 754 -5.61 7.47 46.45
N THR A 755 -6.02 6.29 46.94
CA THR A 755 -6.27 6.05 48.38
C THR A 755 -5.02 6.26 49.22
N ASP A 756 -3.87 5.73 48.79
CA ASP A 756 -2.58 5.93 49.47
C ASP A 756 -2.11 7.39 49.40
N SER A 757 -2.27 8.06 48.24
CA SER A 757 -1.95 9.49 48.07
C SER A 757 -2.80 10.38 49.00
N VAL A 758 -4.09 10.06 49.17
CA VAL A 758 -4.98 10.75 50.11
C VAL A 758 -4.54 10.50 51.55
N ARG A 759 -4.32 9.23 51.96
CA ARG A 759 -3.88 8.87 53.32
C ARG A 759 -2.60 9.59 53.75
N LEU A 760 -1.58 9.65 52.90
CA LEU A 760 -0.34 10.37 53.24
C LEU A 760 -0.58 11.88 53.43
N SER A 761 -1.50 12.48 52.68
CA SER A 761 -1.90 13.89 52.88
C SER A 761 -2.78 14.11 54.13
N GLU A 762 -3.33 13.04 54.72
CA GLU A 762 -3.92 13.04 56.05
C GLU A 762 -2.89 12.77 57.18
N ASN A 763 -1.60 12.65 56.84
CA ASN A 763 -0.53 12.16 57.72
C ASN A 763 -0.76 10.74 58.28
N ARG A 764 -1.49 9.90 57.54
CA ARG A 764 -1.78 8.51 57.91
C ARG A 764 -0.90 7.52 57.14
N PRO A 765 -0.61 6.33 57.69
CA PRO A 765 -0.02 5.23 56.94
C PRO A 765 -0.83 4.90 55.68
N GLN A 766 -0.14 4.45 54.63
CA GLN A 766 -0.78 4.00 53.38
C GLN A 766 -1.29 2.56 53.52
N LEU A 767 -2.23 2.10 52.68
CA LEU A 767 -2.71 0.71 52.73
C LEU A 767 -1.92 -0.20 51.79
N TYR A 768 -1.72 0.23 50.55
CA TYR A 768 -1.31 -0.68 49.48
C TYR A 768 0.19 -0.60 49.18
N GLY A 769 0.91 0.38 49.74
CA GLY A 769 2.35 0.53 49.47
C GLY A 769 2.63 1.12 48.09
N THR A 770 1.74 1.94 47.54
CA THR A 770 1.91 2.53 46.20
C THR A 770 2.89 3.70 46.16
N ARG A 771 3.10 4.40 47.30
CA ARG A 771 3.91 5.63 47.44
C ARG A 771 5.24 5.38 48.14
N PHE A 772 6.30 6.06 47.69
CA PHE A 772 7.69 5.87 48.12
C PHE A 772 8.35 7.17 48.58
N THR A 773 9.34 7.03 49.46
CA THR A 773 10.23 8.09 49.95
C THR A 773 11.71 7.67 49.82
N ARG A 774 12.62 8.64 49.84
CA ARG A 774 14.08 8.42 49.82
C ARG A 774 14.61 8.36 51.25
N ALA A 775 14.96 7.16 51.72
CA ALA A 775 15.46 6.94 53.08
C ALA A 775 16.79 6.17 53.06
N GLY A 776 17.84 6.76 53.65
CA GLY A 776 19.19 6.17 53.67
C GLY A 776 19.79 5.95 52.27
N GLY A 777 19.49 6.85 51.32
CA GLY A 777 19.92 6.75 49.92
C GLY A 777 19.10 5.80 49.05
N VAL A 778 18.13 5.06 49.61
CA VAL A 778 17.34 4.04 48.89
C VAL A 778 15.86 4.41 48.87
N LEU A 779 15.15 4.11 47.78
CA LEU A 779 13.68 4.21 47.75
C LEU A 779 13.03 3.13 48.62
N ARG A 780 12.18 3.55 49.55
CA ARG A 780 11.38 2.67 50.42
C ARG A 780 9.91 3.14 50.38
N PRO A 781 8.92 2.26 50.54
CA PRO A 781 7.54 2.69 50.75
C PRO A 781 7.45 3.64 51.97
N PHE A 782 6.52 4.59 51.95
CA PHE A 782 6.06 5.22 53.18
C PHE A 782 5.44 4.18 54.14
N PRO A 783 5.35 4.46 55.47
CA PRO A 783 4.76 3.54 56.44
C PRO A 783 3.40 3.00 55.99
N ILE A 784 3.21 1.68 56.16
CA ILE A 784 2.01 0.96 55.72
C ILE A 784 1.18 0.61 56.96
N GLU A 785 -0.14 0.71 56.88
CA GLU A 785 -1.08 0.28 57.92
C GLU A 785 -0.94 -1.25 58.10
N ASP A 786 -0.70 -1.70 59.35
CA ASP A 786 -0.50 -3.12 59.70
C ASP A 786 0.72 -3.75 58.97
N SER A 787 1.86 -3.05 58.96
CA SER A 787 3.01 -3.42 58.13
C SER A 787 3.81 -4.66 58.56
N GLU A 788 3.44 -5.33 59.65
CA GLU A 788 4.20 -6.46 60.20
C GLU A 788 3.95 -7.78 59.45
N ASP A 789 2.77 -7.95 58.83
CA ASP A 789 2.49 -9.08 57.94
C ASP A 789 2.50 -8.67 56.45
N LEU A 790 3.53 -9.12 55.75
CA LEU A 790 3.66 -8.94 54.30
C LEU A 790 2.61 -9.74 53.50
N ALA A 791 2.17 -10.91 54.00
CA ALA A 791 1.13 -11.69 53.35
C ALA A 791 -0.22 -10.95 53.38
N GLU A 792 -0.52 -10.25 54.47
CA GLU A 792 -1.71 -9.39 54.55
C GLU A 792 -1.62 -8.16 53.63
N ILE A 793 -0.46 -7.53 53.50
CA ILE A 793 -0.25 -6.47 52.49
C ILE A 793 -0.47 -7.04 51.08
N ASP A 794 0.11 -8.19 50.76
CA ASP A 794 0.00 -8.78 49.42
C ASP A 794 -1.42 -9.31 49.13
N ARG A 795 -2.18 -9.74 50.14
CA ARG A 795 -3.63 -10.03 50.06
C ARG A 795 -4.42 -8.77 49.69
N ARG A 796 -4.19 -7.67 50.42
CA ARG A 796 -4.80 -6.35 50.17
C ARG A 796 -4.46 -5.80 48.78
N ARG A 797 -3.23 -6.03 48.31
CA ARG A 797 -2.77 -5.64 46.96
C ARG A 797 -3.38 -6.50 45.85
N ALA A 798 -3.46 -7.83 46.03
CA ALA A 798 -4.07 -8.73 45.07
C ALA A 798 -5.55 -8.40 44.82
N GLY A 799 -6.31 -8.08 45.89
CA GLY A 799 -7.71 -7.62 45.78
C GLY A 799 -7.89 -6.33 44.97
N MET A 800 -6.85 -5.50 44.84
CA MET A 800 -6.84 -4.28 44.00
C MET A 800 -6.25 -4.51 42.60
N GLY A 801 -5.82 -5.73 42.26
CA GLY A 801 -5.13 -6.01 41.00
C GLY A 801 -3.72 -5.40 40.93
N LEU A 802 -3.01 -5.35 42.06
CA LEU A 802 -1.61 -4.94 42.17
C LEU A 802 -0.70 -6.19 42.33
N GLU A 803 0.53 -6.12 41.79
CA GLU A 803 1.56 -7.14 42.01
C GLU A 803 2.02 -7.19 43.50
N PRO A 804 2.67 -8.25 43.99
CA PRO A 804 3.27 -8.29 45.33
C PRO A 804 4.20 -7.10 45.65
N LEU A 805 4.17 -6.59 46.88
CA LEU A 805 4.91 -5.39 47.31
C LEU A 805 6.42 -5.52 47.10
N ARG A 806 7.00 -6.72 47.29
CA ARG A 806 8.43 -6.97 47.02
C ARG A 806 8.79 -6.78 45.54
N GLN A 807 7.96 -7.30 44.63
CA GLN A 807 8.17 -7.17 43.18
C GLN A 807 8.03 -5.71 42.74
N TYR A 808 6.98 -5.03 43.20
CA TYR A 808 6.77 -3.61 42.95
C TYR A 808 7.91 -2.73 43.49
N THR A 809 8.41 -3.03 44.69
CA THR A 809 9.55 -2.32 45.30
C THR A 809 10.83 -2.51 44.50
N ALA A 810 11.07 -3.69 43.91
CA ALA A 810 12.19 -3.90 42.99
C ALA A 810 12.01 -3.08 41.70
N ARG A 811 10.84 -3.19 41.06
CA ARG A 811 10.49 -2.49 39.82
C ARG A 811 10.55 -0.96 39.94
N ILE A 812 10.20 -0.41 41.11
CA ILE A 812 10.34 1.02 41.40
C ILE A 812 11.81 1.44 41.58
N ARG A 813 12.65 0.62 42.22
CA ARG A 813 14.09 0.91 42.39
C ARG A 813 14.88 0.79 41.08
N GLU A 814 14.52 -0.17 40.24
CA GLU A 814 15.07 -0.33 38.89
C GLU A 814 14.71 0.86 37.98
N ARG A 815 13.45 1.29 38.01
CA ARG A 815 12.97 2.44 37.23
C ARG A 815 13.49 3.80 37.72
N PHE A 816 13.78 3.91 39.02
CA PHE A 816 14.23 5.14 39.66
C PHE A 816 15.49 4.88 40.50
N PRO A 817 16.64 4.62 39.86
CA PRO A 817 17.90 4.44 40.56
C PRO A 817 18.32 5.73 41.27
N LEU A 818 18.94 5.58 42.44
CA LEU A 818 19.48 6.70 43.22
C LEU A 818 21.00 6.54 43.32
N ASP A 819 21.72 7.39 42.61
CA ASP A 819 23.19 7.33 42.59
C ASP A 819 23.80 7.58 43.98
N ALA A 820 24.85 6.82 44.27
CA ALA A 820 25.61 6.92 45.52
C ALA A 820 26.45 8.23 45.61
N ALA A 821 26.53 9.01 44.53
CA ALA A 821 27.37 10.19 44.41
C ALA A 821 27.00 11.35 45.35
N THR A 822 25.74 11.46 45.80
CA THR A 822 25.30 12.56 46.69
C THR A 822 25.61 12.30 48.17
N ARG A 823 26.87 12.00 48.50
CA ARG A 823 27.41 12.13 49.86
C ARG A 823 28.09 13.49 50.00
N ARG A 824 27.38 14.49 50.56
CA ARG A 824 28.07 15.59 51.26
C ARG A 824 28.48 15.08 52.65
N PRO A 825 29.72 15.32 53.11
CA PRO A 825 30.01 15.20 54.54
C PRO A 825 29.25 16.31 55.29
N THR A 826 28.59 15.96 56.38
CA THR A 826 28.29 16.92 57.45
C THR A 826 29.59 17.27 58.19
N PRO A 827 29.73 18.50 58.72
CA PRO A 827 30.70 18.79 59.76
C PRO A 827 30.37 18.02 61.05
#